data_AF-A0A856MJT1-F1
#
_entry.id   AF-A0A856MJT1-F1
#
_cell.length_a   1.000
_cell.length_b   1.000
_cell.length_c   1.000
_cell.angle_alpha   90.00
_cell.angle_beta   90.00
_cell.angle_gamma   90.00
#
_symmetry.space_group_name_H-M   'P 1'
#
loop_
_entity.id
_entity.type
_entity.pdbx_description
1 polymer ?
#
loop_
_entity_poly.entity_id
_entity_poly.type
_entity_poly.pdbx_seq_one_letter_code
_entity_poly.pdbx_strand_id
1 'polypeptide(L)'
;MTVIFNRFPKISHQCATVVDIVRYRSSTQPHAQAFTFLEDGETQESTLTYYELDRRSRAIASQLQTLGLTGERAILLYPPGLDYLSAFFGCLYAGVVAVPAYPPRNQRNTPRIQAIITDAQAAIILTITTILPTVQSLLAKETNQSHLRWLTTDNLAQGIENSWQQPEINADTLAFLQYTSGSTGTPKGVMLSHGNLLHNAAVTYQLMEHSPSSVFVSWLPVYHDMGLIGGILQPLYGGFGCILMSPASFLQRPYRWLQTISRYKGTTSGGPNFAYEQCIQRITQQQKETLDLSSWSVAFNGAEPIRQETLDQFAATFAECGFRGSAFYPCYGMAEATLMVSGGIKKALPPCKTVAKSSLEKNLVVEANTNSEDTQTFVSCGQSIPQQEIVIVNPETLTRCSSDQVGEIWASGPSVGQGYWNRQEETEQIFHAYLKDTGSEPFLRTGDLGFLHNGELFITGRAKDLIIIRGRNLYPQDIELTAERSHSSLRSSSGAAFSVEVENEERLVVVQELEFRAKPNLEEVTAAIRQAVVEEHEIQVYGILLIKPGTISKTSSGKIQRRATRAQFLAGELEIINSSILDDTDELGSQTSLSREAILATPPEKRPPLLIPYLQTQIARVLKVAASQLNSEVPLSTFGLDSLMVFELKNQIQVDLGVTISIEDFFKDASVVLLATQILTQLTTKTALEPKLEPISRNQELPVCLAQERLWFLDQLEPGNPFYNVPIAVHLTGELNLTTLEQSLNEVVRRHEALRTSFSAIQGRPIQKIAPTLKITLPVTDLPGVSVDSALSIATEFAQQPFDLSQAPLLRAKLLRLTQQEHMLLLVMHHIISDGWSIGILIQELAEIYKSFSKGLPSPLPELTIQYADFAYWQKQWLQGEVLNNQVTYWKQQLRGSLPILQLPTDRSRPAIQTFTGKKEFFAFPKALSEAVNNLNRQESVTQFMTLLTVFKILLYCYSNQEEIIVGSPVVGRTRRETEKLIGFFLNTLVLRTNLSGNPTFRELLGRVREVALGAYAHQDLPFEKLVEELQPERNLSHNPLFQVMFILQNAPIPTIELPGLTLRPLEADSGTSKFDLKLSIWESLEGFNGSLEYKTDLFEATTIARMISHLEILLRHVVEQPDIRMNELAKVLAKADREQQIIKEQELEHTSVQKLKLTKRKAIYGV
;
A
#
# COMPACT_ATOMS: atom_id res chain seq x y z
N MET A 1 -26.08 -2.39 30.05
CA MET A 1 -25.54 -3.78 30.05
C MET A 1 -24.86 -4.16 31.38
N THR A 2 -25.26 -3.58 32.53
CA THR A 2 -24.57 -3.77 33.82
C THR A 2 -25.11 -4.92 34.68
N VAL A 3 -26.07 -5.71 34.18
CA VAL A 3 -26.83 -6.70 34.99
C VAL A 3 -26.40 -8.17 34.73
N ILE A 4 -25.44 -8.42 33.84
CA ILE A 4 -24.97 -9.80 33.51
C ILE A 4 -23.66 -10.18 34.24
N PHE A 5 -23.11 -9.29 35.09
CA PHE A 5 -21.78 -9.48 35.71
C PHE A 5 -21.73 -10.41 36.94
N ASN A 6 -22.83 -11.06 37.32
CA ASN A 6 -22.93 -11.87 38.55
C ASN A 6 -22.91 -13.41 38.34
N ARG A 7 -22.39 -13.91 37.22
CA ARG A 7 -22.35 -15.37 36.96
C ARG A 7 -21.01 -15.85 36.41
N PHE A 8 -19.90 -15.53 37.06
CA PHE A 8 -18.76 -16.41 36.93
C PHE A 8 -19.09 -17.75 37.62
N PRO A 9 -18.71 -18.92 37.06
CA PRO A 9 -18.85 -20.20 37.75
C PRO A 9 -18.18 -20.12 39.14
N LYS A 10 -18.74 -20.80 40.15
CA LYS A 10 -18.17 -20.89 41.52
C LYS A 10 -16.67 -21.23 41.54
N ILE A 11 -16.18 -21.91 40.50
CA ILE A 11 -14.78 -22.30 40.30
C ILE A 11 -13.82 -21.10 40.21
N SER A 12 -14.23 -20.00 39.55
CA SER A 12 -13.38 -18.81 39.36
C SER A 12 -12.99 -18.10 40.66
N HIS A 13 -13.77 -18.25 41.73
CA HIS A 13 -13.48 -17.67 43.03
C HIS A 13 -12.66 -18.60 43.94
N GLN A 14 -12.47 -19.87 43.54
CA GLN A 14 -11.82 -20.89 44.37
C GLN A 14 -10.49 -21.41 43.78
N CYS A 15 -10.27 -21.25 42.47
CA CYS A 15 -9.07 -21.72 41.77
C CYS A 15 -8.27 -20.52 41.24
N ALA A 16 -7.02 -20.39 41.64
CA ALA A 16 -6.11 -19.33 41.16
C ALA A 16 -5.20 -19.83 40.03
N THR A 17 -5.06 -21.14 39.88
CA THR A 17 -4.20 -21.78 38.88
C THR A 17 -4.90 -22.92 38.13
N VAL A 18 -4.32 -23.31 37.00
CA VAL A 18 -4.78 -24.49 36.24
C VAL A 18 -4.61 -25.77 37.05
N VAL A 19 -3.59 -25.84 37.92
CA VAL A 19 -3.36 -26.96 38.85
C VAL A 19 -4.52 -27.08 39.83
N ASP A 20 -5.02 -25.97 40.37
CA ASP A 20 -6.18 -25.95 41.27
C ASP A 20 -7.42 -26.55 40.59
N ILE A 21 -7.62 -26.31 39.29
CA ILE A 21 -8.74 -26.89 38.55
C ILE A 21 -8.61 -28.41 38.47
N VAL A 22 -7.45 -28.95 38.09
CA VAL A 22 -7.25 -30.40 38.01
C VAL A 22 -7.51 -31.04 39.38
N ARG A 23 -6.98 -30.46 40.46
CA ARG A 23 -7.20 -30.94 41.83
C ARG A 23 -8.67 -30.84 42.25
N TYR A 24 -9.32 -29.71 41.97
CA TYR A 24 -10.74 -29.51 42.25
C TYR A 24 -11.58 -30.59 41.56
N ARG A 25 -11.33 -30.84 40.27
CA ARG A 25 -12.04 -31.88 39.50
C ARG A 25 -11.72 -33.29 40.01
N SER A 26 -10.47 -33.58 40.34
CA SER A 26 -10.08 -34.87 40.93
C SER A 26 -10.75 -35.12 42.28
N SER A 27 -10.97 -34.07 43.09
CA SER A 27 -11.62 -34.22 44.41
C SER A 27 -13.15 -34.32 44.32
N THR A 28 -13.76 -33.59 43.38
CA THR A 28 -15.23 -33.50 43.27
C THR A 28 -15.83 -34.51 42.30
N GLN A 29 -15.06 -34.95 41.30
CA GLN A 29 -15.50 -35.82 40.20
C GLN A 29 -14.40 -36.83 39.81
N PRO A 30 -13.81 -37.59 40.75
CA PRO A 30 -12.61 -38.40 40.52
C PRO A 30 -12.73 -39.40 39.36
N HIS A 31 -13.89 -40.03 39.24
CA HIS A 31 -14.15 -41.09 38.25
C HIS A 31 -14.78 -40.58 36.94
N ALA A 32 -15.06 -39.28 36.83
CA ALA A 32 -15.54 -38.73 35.57
C ALA A 32 -14.42 -38.77 34.52
N GLN A 33 -14.77 -39.19 33.31
CA GLN A 33 -13.86 -39.19 32.16
C GLN A 33 -13.56 -37.74 31.77
N ALA A 34 -12.30 -37.34 31.90
CA ALA A 34 -11.84 -36.01 31.51
C ALA A 34 -11.57 -35.98 30.00
N PHE A 35 -10.78 -36.96 29.53
CA PHE A 35 -10.33 -37.04 28.14
C PHE A 35 -10.44 -38.47 27.61
N THR A 36 -10.97 -38.61 26.40
CA THR A 36 -10.96 -39.85 25.62
C THR A 36 -10.17 -39.59 24.35
N PHE A 37 -9.19 -40.44 24.03
CA PHE A 37 -8.43 -40.35 22.78
C PHE A 37 -8.73 -41.54 21.87
N LEU A 38 -9.06 -41.25 20.61
CA LEU A 38 -9.33 -42.25 19.58
C LEU A 38 -8.01 -42.63 18.88
N GLU A 39 -7.42 -43.75 19.29
CA GLU A 39 -6.10 -44.23 18.85
C GLU A 39 -6.05 -44.49 17.34
N ASP A 40 -7.07 -45.17 16.82
CA ASP A 40 -7.26 -45.45 15.39
C ASP A 40 -8.03 -44.33 14.65
N GLY A 41 -8.51 -43.33 15.39
CA GLY A 41 -9.39 -42.26 14.93
C GLY A 41 -10.85 -42.66 14.73
N GLU A 42 -11.28 -43.85 15.14
CA GLU A 42 -12.66 -44.35 14.96
C GLU A 42 -13.22 -45.06 16.20
N THR A 43 -12.59 -46.16 16.63
CA THR A 43 -13.19 -47.11 17.59
C THR A 43 -12.33 -47.44 18.80
N GLN A 44 -11.01 -47.46 18.66
CA GLN A 44 -10.11 -47.82 19.75
C GLN A 44 -9.91 -46.62 20.67
N GLU A 45 -10.36 -46.74 21.91
CA GLU A 45 -10.37 -45.66 22.90
C GLU A 45 -9.35 -45.89 24.01
N SER A 46 -8.57 -44.85 24.31
CA SER A 46 -7.91 -44.69 25.60
C SER A 46 -8.62 -43.58 26.39
N THR A 47 -8.70 -43.71 27.71
CA THR A 47 -9.41 -42.74 28.56
C THR A 47 -8.56 -42.32 29.74
N LEU A 48 -8.78 -41.09 30.20
CA LEU A 48 -8.17 -40.54 31.40
C LEU A 48 -9.26 -39.91 32.27
N THR A 49 -9.44 -40.45 33.48
CA THR A 49 -10.29 -39.83 34.50
C THR A 49 -9.58 -38.64 35.17
N TYR A 50 -10.32 -37.76 35.83
CA TYR A 50 -9.69 -36.66 36.59
C TYR A 50 -8.74 -37.15 37.68
N TYR A 51 -9.08 -38.26 38.36
CA TYR A 51 -8.20 -38.88 39.35
C TYR A 51 -6.90 -39.41 38.74
N GLU A 52 -6.99 -40.08 37.59
CA GLU A 52 -5.79 -40.59 36.91
C GLU A 52 -4.92 -39.47 36.37
N LEU A 53 -5.52 -38.41 35.84
CA LEU A 53 -4.80 -37.23 35.39
C LEU A 53 -4.03 -36.59 36.55
N ASP A 54 -4.68 -36.34 37.68
CA ASP A 54 -4.04 -35.80 38.89
C ASP A 54 -2.91 -36.72 39.38
N ARG A 55 -3.17 -38.03 39.49
CA ARG A 55 -2.18 -39.00 39.96
C ARG A 55 -0.95 -39.05 39.06
N ARG A 56 -1.13 -39.14 37.73
CA ARG A 56 -0.02 -39.20 36.77
C ARG A 56 0.75 -37.88 36.71
N SER A 57 0.04 -36.75 36.77
CA SER A 57 0.66 -35.42 36.82
C SER A 57 1.53 -35.26 38.07
N ARG A 58 1.04 -35.67 39.24
CA ARG A 58 1.84 -35.70 40.47
C ARG A 58 3.05 -36.62 40.39
N ALA A 59 2.92 -37.80 39.78
CA ALA A 59 4.06 -38.70 39.60
C ALA A 59 5.19 -38.04 38.79
N ILE A 60 4.84 -37.43 37.65
CA ILE A 60 5.78 -36.70 36.81
C ILE A 60 6.35 -35.50 37.55
N ALA A 61 5.50 -34.75 38.26
CA ALA A 61 5.92 -33.57 39.02
C ALA A 61 6.91 -33.90 40.13
N SER A 62 6.67 -34.97 40.90
CA SER A 62 7.61 -35.46 41.92
C SER A 62 8.97 -35.77 41.30
N GLN A 63 9.00 -36.43 40.14
CA GLN A 63 10.26 -36.73 39.46
C GLN A 63 10.98 -35.44 39.03
N LEU A 64 10.27 -34.45 38.50
CA LEU A 64 10.84 -33.14 38.14
C LEU A 64 11.36 -32.37 39.36
N GLN A 65 10.68 -32.47 40.50
CA GLN A 65 11.10 -31.87 41.77
C GLN A 65 12.38 -32.50 42.32
N THR A 66 12.54 -33.84 42.23
CA THR A 66 13.81 -34.48 42.63
C THR A 66 15.00 -34.03 41.78
N LEU A 67 14.75 -33.57 40.55
CA LEU A 67 15.75 -33.01 39.66
C LEU A 67 16.02 -31.51 39.91
N GLY A 68 15.26 -30.85 40.80
CA GLY A 68 15.43 -29.46 41.18
C GLY A 68 15.07 -28.46 40.09
N LEU A 69 14.05 -28.76 39.26
CA LEU A 69 13.72 -28.00 38.05
C LEU A 69 12.61 -26.95 38.22
N THR A 70 12.20 -26.59 39.44
CA THR A 70 11.18 -25.56 39.63
C THR A 70 11.61 -24.23 39.02
N GLY A 71 10.75 -23.61 38.21
CA GLY A 71 11.05 -22.40 37.43
C GLY A 71 11.80 -22.65 36.12
N GLU A 72 12.25 -23.87 35.84
CA GLU A 72 12.95 -24.25 34.60
C GLU A 72 11.99 -24.52 33.43
N ARG A 73 12.54 -24.70 32.24
CA ARG A 73 11.80 -24.96 30.99
C ARG A 73 11.90 -26.44 30.60
N ALA A 74 10.75 -27.07 30.37
CA ALA A 74 10.67 -28.47 29.92
C ALA A 74 10.06 -28.54 28.52
N ILE A 75 10.76 -29.16 27.58
CA ILE A 75 10.29 -29.39 26.21
C ILE A 75 9.52 -30.70 26.16
N LEU A 76 8.27 -30.65 25.68
CA LEU A 76 7.40 -31.82 25.62
C LEU A 76 7.36 -32.37 24.20
N LEU A 77 7.97 -33.54 23.97
CA LEU A 77 7.98 -34.22 22.68
C LEU A 77 7.24 -35.56 22.80
N TYR A 78 5.96 -35.55 22.44
CA TYR A 78 5.05 -36.69 22.58
C TYR A 78 4.31 -36.96 21.27
N PRO A 79 3.97 -38.22 20.94
CA PRO A 79 2.95 -38.47 19.92
C PRO A 79 1.58 -37.97 20.41
N PRO A 80 0.61 -37.75 19.51
CA PRO A 80 -0.75 -37.39 19.92
C PRO A 80 -1.33 -38.48 20.81
N GLY A 81 -1.80 -38.13 22.01
CA GLY A 81 -2.33 -39.08 22.98
C GLY A 81 -2.43 -38.48 24.39
N LEU A 82 -2.87 -39.30 25.35
CA LEU A 82 -3.15 -38.88 26.72
C LEU A 82 -1.89 -38.71 27.59
N ASP A 83 -0.77 -39.33 27.22
CA ASP A 83 0.50 -39.19 27.95
C ASP A 83 1.05 -37.76 27.88
N TYR A 84 0.86 -37.08 26.73
CA TYR A 84 1.20 -35.67 26.57
C TYR A 84 0.47 -34.79 27.61
N LEU A 85 -0.82 -35.08 27.88
CA LEU A 85 -1.60 -34.32 28.87
C LEU A 85 -1.01 -34.52 30.26
N SER A 86 -0.73 -35.77 30.64
CA SER A 86 -0.11 -36.08 31.94
C SER A 86 1.23 -35.36 32.11
N ALA A 87 2.06 -35.28 31.05
CA ALA A 87 3.32 -34.55 31.09
C ALA A 87 3.14 -33.02 31.17
N PHE A 88 2.20 -32.46 30.40
CA PHE A 88 1.88 -31.03 30.43
C PHE A 88 1.45 -30.58 31.83
N PHE A 89 0.47 -31.26 32.42
CA PHE A 89 0.03 -30.95 33.77
C PHE A 89 1.09 -31.33 34.81
N GLY A 90 1.91 -32.36 34.59
CA GLY A 90 3.04 -32.70 35.44
C GLY A 90 4.08 -31.59 35.55
N CYS A 91 4.38 -30.87 34.46
CA CYS A 91 5.20 -29.67 34.52
C CYS A 91 4.59 -28.60 35.42
N LEU A 92 3.31 -28.28 35.22
CA LEU A 92 2.60 -27.27 36.03
C LEU A 92 2.57 -27.63 37.52
N TYR A 93 2.33 -28.91 37.84
CA TYR A 93 2.37 -29.44 39.21
C TYR A 93 3.77 -29.36 39.83
N ALA A 94 4.84 -29.30 39.05
CA ALA A 94 6.21 -29.13 39.53
C ALA A 94 6.64 -27.66 39.67
N GLY A 95 5.81 -26.71 39.20
CA GLY A 95 6.22 -25.32 38.99
C GLY A 95 7.23 -25.17 37.85
N VAL A 96 7.26 -26.13 36.91
CA VAL A 96 8.09 -26.12 35.70
C VAL A 96 7.27 -25.51 34.57
N VAL A 97 7.86 -24.62 33.81
CA VAL A 97 7.20 -23.99 32.67
C VAL A 97 7.26 -24.95 31.47
N ALA A 98 6.09 -25.41 31.02
CA ALA A 98 5.98 -26.34 29.91
C ALA A 98 6.30 -25.66 28.57
N VAL A 99 6.86 -26.40 27.62
CA VAL A 99 7.08 -25.96 26.24
C VAL A 99 6.53 -27.04 25.29
N PRO A 100 5.25 -26.92 24.91
CA PRO A 100 4.65 -27.78 23.91
C PRO A 100 5.39 -27.71 22.58
N ALA A 101 5.78 -28.87 22.04
CA ALA A 101 6.37 -28.95 20.72
C ALA A 101 5.98 -30.25 20.01
N TYR A 102 5.93 -30.21 18.68
CA TYR A 102 5.67 -31.40 17.89
C TYR A 102 6.93 -32.27 17.84
N PRO A 103 6.86 -33.59 18.08
CA PRO A 103 8.03 -34.45 18.01
C PRO A 103 8.64 -34.45 16.59
N PRO A 104 9.96 -34.39 16.44
CA PRO A 104 10.59 -34.44 15.12
C PRO A 104 10.29 -35.78 14.45
N ARG A 105 9.72 -35.74 13.24
CA ARG A 105 9.41 -36.94 12.43
C ARG A 105 10.47 -37.26 11.39
N ASN A 106 11.23 -36.25 10.97
CA ASN A 106 12.25 -36.32 9.95
C ASN A 106 13.28 -35.21 10.17
N GLN A 107 14.38 -35.24 9.41
CA GLN A 107 15.45 -34.23 9.52
C GLN A 107 14.95 -32.81 9.19
N ARG A 108 13.96 -32.65 8.30
CA ARG A 108 13.43 -31.33 7.90
C ARG A 108 12.84 -30.53 9.06
N ASN A 109 12.20 -31.19 10.03
CA ASN A 109 11.59 -30.51 11.18
C ASN A 109 12.52 -30.35 12.39
N THR A 110 13.73 -30.91 12.32
CA THR A 110 14.69 -30.94 13.43
C THR A 110 15.25 -29.54 13.77
N PRO A 111 15.64 -28.69 12.80
CA PRO A 111 16.16 -27.35 13.09
C PRO A 111 15.19 -26.47 13.88
N ARG A 112 13.88 -26.59 13.62
CA ARG A 112 12.86 -25.84 14.37
C ARG A 112 12.84 -26.24 15.84
N ILE A 113 12.89 -27.53 16.13
CA ILE A 113 12.86 -28.03 17.52
C ILE A 113 14.14 -27.62 18.26
N GLN A 114 15.29 -27.67 17.61
CA GLN A 114 16.55 -27.18 18.18
C GLN A 114 16.51 -25.68 18.47
N ALA A 115 15.93 -24.88 17.56
CA ALA A 115 15.73 -23.45 17.79
C ALA A 115 14.81 -23.19 19.01
N ILE A 116 13.73 -23.95 19.15
CA ILE A 116 12.84 -23.88 20.33
C ILE A 116 13.60 -24.27 21.60
N ILE A 117 14.36 -25.37 21.60
CA ILE A 117 15.15 -25.81 22.76
C ILE A 117 16.13 -24.72 23.20
N THR A 118 16.80 -24.09 22.23
CA THR A 118 17.79 -23.05 22.47
C THR A 118 17.16 -21.75 22.99
N ASP A 119 16.12 -21.25 22.32
CA ASP A 119 15.41 -20.01 22.69
C ASP A 119 14.75 -20.15 24.08
N ALA A 120 14.12 -21.31 24.33
CA ALA A 120 13.50 -21.65 25.60
C ALA A 120 14.50 -21.81 26.76
N GLN A 121 15.79 -21.99 26.43
CA GLN A 121 16.84 -22.37 27.37
C GLN A 121 16.43 -23.61 28.18
N ALA A 122 15.99 -24.66 27.48
CA ALA A 122 15.38 -25.81 28.12
C ALA A 122 16.38 -26.61 28.97
N ALA A 123 15.96 -26.97 30.18
CA ALA A 123 16.75 -27.80 31.08
C ALA A 123 16.51 -29.30 30.85
N ILE A 124 15.34 -29.67 30.30
CA ILE A 124 14.92 -31.06 30.14
C ILE A 124 14.00 -31.26 28.94
N ILE A 125 14.11 -32.44 28.30
CA ILE A 125 13.13 -32.98 27.36
C ILE A 125 12.33 -34.09 28.04
N LEU A 126 11.01 -33.98 27.95
CA LEU A 126 10.05 -35.00 28.37
C LEU A 126 9.50 -35.74 27.15
N THR A 127 9.48 -37.06 27.24
CA THR A 127 8.95 -37.93 26.18
C THR A 127 8.50 -39.28 26.75
N ILE A 128 8.21 -40.25 25.89
CA ILE A 128 7.92 -41.64 26.27
C ILE A 128 8.97 -42.59 25.70
N THR A 129 9.10 -43.75 26.34
CA THR A 129 10.13 -44.76 26.05
C THR A 129 10.11 -45.21 24.59
N THR A 130 8.92 -45.29 23.98
CA THR A 130 8.75 -45.80 22.61
C THR A 130 9.33 -44.91 21.52
N ILE A 131 9.34 -43.58 21.68
CA ILE A 131 9.85 -42.64 20.67
C ILE A 131 11.21 -42.04 21.03
N LEU A 132 11.67 -42.23 22.27
CA LEU A 132 12.94 -41.70 22.76
C LEU A 132 14.12 -42.00 21.82
N PRO A 133 14.37 -43.24 21.35
CA PRO A 133 15.52 -43.53 20.50
C PRO A 133 15.50 -42.75 19.18
N THR A 134 14.31 -42.59 18.59
CA THR A 134 14.11 -41.86 17.34
C THR A 134 14.35 -40.37 17.52
N VAL A 135 13.77 -39.78 18.57
CA VAL A 135 13.90 -38.35 18.87
C VAL A 135 15.34 -37.99 19.22
N GLN A 136 16.01 -38.82 20.04
CA GLN A 136 17.43 -38.63 20.37
C GLN A 136 18.30 -38.74 19.12
N SER A 137 18.09 -39.74 18.26
CA SER A 137 18.86 -39.91 17.02
C SER A 137 18.74 -38.69 16.08
N LEU A 138 17.54 -38.12 15.96
CA LEU A 138 17.31 -36.93 15.13
C LEU A 138 17.96 -35.68 15.72
N LEU A 139 17.94 -35.51 17.05
CA LEU A 139 18.49 -34.31 17.72
C LEU A 139 20.00 -34.38 17.99
N ALA A 140 20.59 -35.59 18.08
CA ALA A 140 21.97 -35.82 18.51
C ALA A 140 23.05 -35.46 17.47
N LYS A 141 22.71 -35.24 16.19
CA LYS A 141 23.71 -34.99 15.13
C LYS A 141 24.27 -33.57 15.10
N GLU A 142 23.64 -32.60 15.76
CA GLU A 142 24.00 -31.17 15.63
C GLU A 142 23.93 -30.36 16.94
N THR A 143 23.59 -30.97 18.08
CA THR A 143 23.44 -30.23 19.35
C THR A 143 24.68 -30.28 20.23
N ASN A 144 25.38 -29.15 20.35
CA ASN A 144 26.43 -28.90 21.35
C ASN A 144 25.86 -28.74 22.78
N GLN A 145 24.82 -29.50 23.15
CA GLN A 145 23.98 -29.28 24.35
C GLN A 145 24.14 -30.40 25.39
N SER A 146 25.35 -30.55 25.95
CA SER A 146 25.64 -31.54 27.01
C SER A 146 24.89 -31.34 28.34
N HIS A 147 24.13 -30.23 28.48
CA HIS A 147 23.38 -29.88 29.69
C HIS A 147 21.92 -30.35 29.68
N LEU A 148 21.40 -30.81 28.53
CA LEU A 148 19.98 -31.15 28.38
C LEU A 148 19.67 -32.54 28.97
N ARG A 149 18.81 -32.57 30.00
CA ARG A 149 18.35 -33.83 30.61
C ARG A 149 17.24 -34.47 29.78
N TRP A 150 17.09 -35.79 29.88
CA TRP A 150 16.01 -36.55 29.24
C TRP A 150 15.24 -37.33 30.30
N LEU A 151 13.91 -37.28 30.24
CA LEU A 151 13.04 -38.05 31.12
C LEU A 151 11.92 -38.71 30.32
N THR A 152 11.77 -40.02 30.49
CA THR A 152 10.61 -40.77 30.01
C THR A 152 9.55 -40.82 31.09
N THR A 153 8.32 -40.41 30.76
CA THR A 153 7.24 -40.27 31.76
C THR A 153 6.37 -41.52 31.91
N ASP A 154 6.55 -42.51 31.03
CA ASP A 154 5.85 -43.80 31.03
C ASP A 154 6.54 -44.88 31.88
N ASN A 155 7.72 -44.59 32.45
CA ASN A 155 8.51 -45.51 33.26
C ASN A 155 8.97 -44.87 34.59
N LEU A 156 8.03 -44.32 35.36
CA LEU A 156 8.30 -43.72 36.66
C LEU A 156 8.12 -44.73 37.80
N ALA A 157 8.85 -44.52 38.90
CA ALA A 157 8.75 -45.38 40.08
C ALA A 157 7.33 -45.37 40.67
N GLN A 158 6.79 -46.54 40.99
CA GLN A 158 5.45 -46.66 41.56
C GLN A 158 5.38 -45.97 42.93
N GLY A 159 4.32 -45.18 43.17
CA GLY A 159 4.10 -44.48 44.43
C GLY A 159 4.83 -43.14 44.54
N ILE A 160 5.63 -42.74 43.55
CA ILE A 160 6.34 -41.45 43.53
C ILE A 160 5.39 -40.25 43.57
N GLU A 161 4.14 -40.40 43.14
CA GLU A 161 3.08 -39.38 43.22
C GLU A 161 2.75 -38.95 44.65
N ASN A 162 3.08 -39.79 45.65
CA ASN A 162 2.85 -39.49 47.07
C ASN A 162 3.96 -38.60 47.66
N SER A 163 5.08 -38.46 46.95
CA SER A 163 6.19 -37.58 47.35
C SER A 163 6.03 -36.14 46.84
N TRP A 164 4.97 -35.88 46.06
CA TRP A 164 4.74 -34.58 45.44
C TRP A 164 4.57 -33.50 46.50
N GLN A 165 5.28 -32.38 46.32
CA GLN A 165 5.12 -31.17 47.13
C GLN A 165 4.42 -30.10 46.30
N GLN A 166 3.49 -29.37 46.92
CA GLN A 166 2.81 -28.29 46.20
C GLN A 166 3.81 -27.15 45.91
N PRO A 167 3.97 -26.72 44.64
CA PRO A 167 4.87 -25.64 44.29
C PRO A 167 4.27 -24.28 44.67
N GLU A 168 5.12 -23.28 44.86
CA GLU A 168 4.70 -21.88 45.04
C GLU A 168 4.33 -21.26 43.69
N ILE A 169 3.07 -21.40 43.28
CA ILE A 169 2.52 -20.86 42.03
C ILE A 169 1.25 -20.06 42.30
N ASN A 170 1.01 -19.04 41.49
CA ASN A 170 -0.16 -18.16 41.55
C ASN A 170 -0.65 -17.79 40.14
N ALA A 171 -1.64 -16.88 40.04
CA ALA A 171 -2.19 -16.46 38.76
C ALA A 171 -1.14 -15.82 37.83
N ASP A 172 -0.19 -15.06 38.35
CA ASP A 172 0.84 -14.37 37.55
C ASP A 172 2.00 -15.29 37.16
N THR A 173 2.05 -16.50 37.73
CA THR A 173 3.10 -17.47 37.43
C THR A 173 2.96 -17.99 36.00
N LEU A 174 4.08 -17.99 35.28
CA LEU A 174 4.17 -18.52 33.92
C LEU A 174 3.84 -20.01 33.91
N ALA A 175 2.84 -20.41 33.12
CA ALA A 175 2.42 -21.81 33.00
C ALA A 175 3.18 -22.49 31.86
N PHE A 176 3.18 -21.89 30.66
CA PHE A 176 3.89 -22.46 29.51
C PHE A 176 4.30 -21.40 28.50
N LEU A 177 5.27 -21.77 27.66
CA LEU A 177 5.67 -21.01 26.48
C LEU A 177 4.97 -21.57 25.25
N GLN A 178 4.04 -20.82 24.66
CA GLN A 178 3.44 -21.18 23.39
C GLN A 178 4.32 -20.66 22.25
N TYR A 179 5.00 -21.56 21.55
CA TYR A 179 5.79 -21.16 20.40
C TYR A 179 4.90 -20.88 19.19
N THR A 180 5.05 -19.69 18.60
CA THR A 180 4.30 -19.31 17.41
C THR A 180 4.69 -20.18 16.21
N SER A 181 3.76 -20.39 15.27
CA SER A 181 3.93 -21.27 14.11
C SER A 181 4.95 -20.77 13.06
N GLY A 182 5.67 -19.68 13.33
CA GLY A 182 6.91 -19.31 12.64
C GLY A 182 6.75 -19.00 11.15
N SER A 183 5.72 -18.23 10.75
CA SER A 183 5.66 -17.70 9.37
C SER A 183 6.79 -16.70 9.08
N THR A 184 7.38 -16.07 10.11
CA THR A 184 8.25 -14.89 9.98
C THR A 184 9.74 -15.13 10.22
N GLY A 185 10.18 -16.37 10.43
CA GLY A 185 11.57 -16.70 10.80
C GLY A 185 11.68 -17.56 12.07
N THR A 186 12.62 -17.22 12.95
CA THR A 186 12.91 -17.94 14.21
C THR A 186 11.67 -18.05 15.12
N PRO A 187 11.39 -19.22 15.72
CA PRO A 187 10.26 -19.40 16.64
C PRO A 187 10.33 -18.43 17.83
N LYS A 188 9.19 -17.87 18.25
CA LYS A 188 9.07 -16.99 19.43
C LYS A 188 8.20 -17.66 20.50
N GLY A 189 8.67 -17.73 21.74
CA GLY A 189 7.90 -18.26 22.86
C GLY A 189 7.01 -17.21 23.50
N VAL A 190 5.69 -17.30 23.31
CA VAL A 190 4.71 -16.45 24.00
C VAL A 190 4.57 -16.88 25.46
N MET A 191 4.72 -15.93 26.38
CA MET A 191 4.64 -16.17 27.82
C MET A 191 3.18 -16.15 28.31
N LEU A 192 2.64 -17.32 28.66
CA LEU A 192 1.25 -17.47 29.13
C LEU A 192 1.19 -17.86 30.61
N SER A 193 0.62 -16.97 31.44
CA SER A 193 0.42 -17.21 32.87
C SER A 193 -0.82 -18.06 33.15
N HIS A 194 -0.90 -18.62 34.35
CA HIS A 194 -2.11 -19.30 34.81
C HIS A 194 -3.34 -18.38 34.75
N GLY A 195 -3.22 -17.12 35.14
CA GLY A 195 -4.29 -16.13 35.16
C GLY A 195 -4.82 -15.83 33.77
N ASN A 196 -3.93 -15.67 32.78
CA ASN A 196 -4.35 -15.48 31.38
C ASN A 196 -5.24 -16.64 30.91
N LEU A 197 -4.82 -17.88 31.18
CA LEU A 197 -5.53 -19.09 30.77
C LEU A 197 -6.89 -19.23 31.44
N LEU A 198 -6.95 -18.98 32.76
CA LEU A 198 -8.19 -19.08 33.52
C LEU A 198 -9.20 -18.00 33.10
N HIS A 199 -8.73 -16.78 32.86
CA HIS A 199 -9.58 -15.71 32.39
C HIS A 199 -10.17 -16.05 31.01
N ASN A 200 -9.33 -16.46 30.06
CA ASN A 200 -9.82 -16.83 28.72
C ASN A 200 -10.82 -17.99 28.76
N ALA A 201 -10.55 -19.02 29.57
CA ALA A 201 -11.45 -20.16 29.74
C ALA A 201 -12.79 -19.75 30.36
N ALA A 202 -12.77 -18.88 31.39
CA ALA A 202 -13.98 -18.37 32.04
C ALA A 202 -14.88 -17.60 31.07
N VAL A 203 -14.29 -16.71 30.28
CA VAL A 203 -15.02 -15.90 29.29
C VAL A 203 -15.55 -16.78 28.16
N THR A 204 -14.72 -17.71 27.64
CA THR A 204 -15.14 -18.66 26.61
C THR A 204 -16.29 -19.55 27.08
N TYR A 205 -16.26 -19.98 28.35
CA TYR A 205 -17.33 -20.80 28.94
C TYR A 205 -18.68 -20.06 28.91
N GLN A 206 -18.65 -18.76 29.20
CA GLN A 206 -19.84 -17.92 29.20
C GLN A 206 -20.34 -17.67 27.77
N LEU A 207 -19.47 -17.24 26.85
CA LEU A 207 -19.88 -16.83 25.50
C LEU A 207 -20.36 -18.00 24.63
N MET A 208 -19.72 -19.16 24.74
CA MET A 208 -20.16 -20.38 24.06
C MET A 208 -21.32 -21.08 24.80
N GLU A 209 -21.78 -20.52 25.92
CA GLU A 209 -22.77 -21.10 26.83
C GLU A 209 -22.48 -22.59 27.10
N HIS A 210 -21.25 -22.89 27.51
CA HIS A 210 -20.87 -24.24 27.89
C HIS A 210 -21.56 -24.65 29.19
N SER A 211 -21.76 -25.95 29.37
CA SER A 211 -22.35 -26.53 30.57
C SER A 211 -21.64 -27.83 30.93
N PRO A 212 -21.88 -28.41 32.13
CA PRO A 212 -21.36 -29.73 32.47
C PRO A 212 -21.83 -30.86 31.54
N SER A 213 -22.88 -30.65 30.74
CA SER A 213 -23.37 -31.61 29.73
C SER A 213 -22.79 -31.37 28.34
N SER A 214 -21.92 -30.37 28.15
CA SER A 214 -21.23 -30.15 26.89
C SER A 214 -20.33 -31.34 26.55
N VAL A 215 -20.06 -31.56 25.27
CA VAL A 215 -19.09 -32.55 24.80
C VAL A 215 -18.24 -31.87 23.74
N PHE A 216 -16.94 -31.78 24.01
CA PHE A 216 -15.97 -31.25 23.06
C PHE A 216 -15.45 -32.36 22.17
N VAL A 217 -15.42 -32.15 20.86
CA VAL A 217 -14.73 -33.06 19.92
C VAL A 217 -13.62 -32.28 19.25
N SER A 218 -12.39 -32.77 19.30
CA SER A 218 -11.23 -32.09 18.71
C SER A 218 -10.32 -33.05 17.95
N TRP A 219 -9.95 -32.67 16.74
CA TRP A 219 -8.84 -33.25 15.99
C TRP A 219 -7.62 -32.32 15.95
N LEU A 220 -7.74 -31.12 16.55
CA LEU A 220 -6.71 -30.09 16.49
C LEU A 220 -5.47 -30.53 17.28
N PRO A 221 -4.24 -30.17 16.83
CA PRO A 221 -3.06 -30.70 17.48
C PRO A 221 -2.89 -30.09 18.88
N VAL A 222 -2.76 -30.96 19.88
CA VAL A 222 -2.67 -30.62 21.32
C VAL A 222 -1.44 -29.80 21.73
N TYR A 223 -0.54 -29.52 20.79
CA TYR A 223 0.68 -28.71 21.00
C TYR A 223 0.50 -27.25 20.57
N HIS A 224 -0.59 -26.92 19.89
CA HIS A 224 -0.93 -25.56 19.48
C HIS A 224 -2.03 -25.01 20.39
N ASP A 225 -2.11 -23.69 20.46
CA ASP A 225 -3.09 -22.92 21.23
C ASP A 225 -4.55 -23.43 21.09
N MET A 226 -5.08 -23.59 19.88
CA MET A 226 -6.46 -24.06 19.69
C MET A 226 -6.69 -25.47 20.24
N GLY A 227 -5.71 -26.38 20.06
CA GLY A 227 -5.80 -27.75 20.55
C GLY A 227 -5.60 -27.84 22.05
N LEU A 228 -4.62 -27.11 22.59
CA LEU A 228 -4.26 -27.11 24.01
C LEU A 228 -5.22 -26.27 24.84
N ILE A 229 -5.34 -24.98 24.56
CA ILE A 229 -6.18 -24.06 25.33
C ILE A 229 -7.66 -24.39 25.06
N GLY A 230 -8.04 -24.47 23.78
CA GLY A 230 -9.43 -24.73 23.40
C GLY A 230 -9.86 -26.19 23.58
N GLY A 231 -9.03 -27.14 23.17
CA GLY A 231 -9.36 -28.58 23.24
C GLY A 231 -9.10 -29.25 24.58
N ILE A 232 -8.17 -28.75 25.41
CA ILE A 232 -7.82 -29.38 26.70
C ILE A 232 -8.24 -28.52 27.89
N LEU A 233 -7.77 -27.27 27.95
CA LEU A 233 -8.00 -26.42 29.12
C LEU A 233 -9.46 -25.99 29.25
N GLN A 234 -10.14 -25.73 28.15
CA GLN A 234 -11.55 -25.31 28.19
C GLN A 234 -12.51 -26.40 28.69
N PRO A 235 -12.44 -27.67 28.22
CA PRO A 235 -13.22 -28.76 28.82
C PRO A 235 -12.86 -29.05 30.28
N LEU A 236 -11.58 -28.95 30.64
CA LEU A 236 -11.11 -29.09 32.03
C LEU A 236 -11.73 -28.00 32.94
N TYR A 237 -11.69 -26.74 32.49
CA TYR A 237 -12.31 -25.62 33.19
C TYR A 237 -13.81 -25.85 33.36
N GLY A 238 -14.52 -26.22 32.28
CA GLY A 238 -15.96 -26.43 32.29
C GLY A 238 -16.43 -27.71 32.98
N GLY A 239 -15.57 -28.72 33.11
CA GLY A 239 -15.87 -30.00 33.73
C GLY A 239 -16.71 -30.92 32.87
N PHE A 240 -16.50 -30.86 31.56
CA PHE A 240 -17.31 -31.58 30.59
C PHE A 240 -16.44 -32.43 29.67
N GLY A 241 -17.03 -33.45 29.03
CA GLY A 241 -16.25 -34.49 28.34
C GLY A 241 -15.52 -33.97 27.10
N CYS A 242 -14.31 -34.47 26.85
CA CYS A 242 -13.55 -34.14 25.65
C CYS A 242 -13.08 -35.40 24.91
N ILE A 243 -13.43 -35.49 23.64
CA ILE A 243 -13.07 -36.57 22.72
C ILE A 243 -12.02 -36.03 21.74
N LEU A 244 -10.85 -36.64 21.77
CA LEU A 244 -9.67 -36.24 21.01
C LEU A 244 -9.35 -37.27 19.94
N MET A 245 -8.86 -36.82 18.80
CA MET A 245 -8.24 -37.67 17.79
C MET A 245 -7.02 -36.99 17.20
N SER A 246 -6.16 -37.74 16.52
CA SER A 246 -5.00 -37.15 15.87
C SER A 246 -5.39 -36.29 14.65
N PRO A 247 -4.67 -35.19 14.37
CA PRO A 247 -4.87 -34.42 13.14
C PRO A 247 -4.69 -35.27 11.88
N ALA A 248 -3.80 -36.27 11.93
CA ALA A 248 -3.58 -37.19 10.82
C ALA A 248 -4.83 -38.03 10.51
N SER A 249 -5.57 -38.46 11.55
CA SER A 249 -6.81 -39.20 11.41
C SER A 249 -7.87 -38.40 10.66
N PHE A 250 -8.01 -37.11 10.97
CA PHE A 250 -8.90 -36.19 10.25
C PHE A 250 -8.44 -35.97 8.79
N LEU A 251 -7.17 -35.59 8.59
CA LEU A 251 -6.63 -35.27 7.25
C LEU A 251 -6.71 -36.47 6.29
N GLN A 252 -6.53 -37.69 6.80
CA GLN A 252 -6.70 -38.91 6.01
C GLN A 252 -8.17 -39.16 5.66
N ARG A 253 -9.10 -38.96 6.60
CA ARG A 253 -10.52 -39.25 6.41
C ARG A 253 -11.40 -38.24 7.17
N PRO A 254 -11.77 -37.09 6.55
CA PRO A 254 -12.53 -36.03 7.21
C PRO A 254 -13.87 -36.46 7.80
N TYR A 255 -14.50 -37.48 7.22
CA TYR A 255 -15.70 -38.13 7.74
C TYR A 255 -15.58 -38.53 9.22
N ARG A 256 -14.40 -38.96 9.69
CA ARG A 256 -14.18 -39.40 11.09
C ARG A 256 -14.50 -38.31 12.10
N TRP A 257 -14.29 -37.05 11.76
CA TRP A 257 -14.61 -35.92 12.61
C TRP A 257 -16.13 -35.81 12.84
N LEU A 258 -16.91 -35.78 11.75
CA LEU A 258 -18.37 -35.69 11.83
C LEU A 258 -18.99 -36.97 12.42
N GLN A 259 -18.41 -38.13 12.12
CA GLN A 259 -18.81 -39.40 12.73
C GLN A 259 -18.62 -39.38 14.25
N THR A 260 -17.51 -38.81 14.73
CA THR A 260 -17.23 -38.69 16.16
C THR A 260 -18.21 -37.71 16.83
N ILE A 261 -18.51 -36.57 16.19
CA ILE A 261 -19.55 -35.65 16.67
C ILE A 261 -20.90 -36.37 16.79
N SER A 262 -21.29 -37.14 15.77
CA SER A 262 -22.54 -37.92 15.78
C SER A 262 -22.57 -38.97 16.89
N ARG A 263 -21.47 -39.73 17.04
CA ARG A 263 -21.35 -40.84 18.01
C ARG A 263 -21.41 -40.36 19.46
N TYR A 264 -20.71 -39.29 19.79
CA TYR A 264 -20.60 -38.78 21.17
C TYR A 264 -21.54 -37.61 21.46
N LYS A 265 -22.43 -37.27 20.52
CA LYS A 265 -23.33 -36.11 20.61
C LYS A 265 -22.56 -34.82 20.93
N GLY A 266 -21.48 -34.60 20.17
CA GLY A 266 -20.58 -33.47 20.32
C GLY A 266 -21.33 -32.14 20.23
N THR A 267 -21.27 -31.33 21.29
CA THR A 267 -21.97 -30.03 21.34
C THR A 267 -21.10 -28.88 20.84
N THR A 268 -19.78 -29.02 21.01
CA THR A 268 -18.78 -28.03 20.65
C THR A 268 -17.67 -28.71 19.87
N SER A 269 -17.36 -28.21 18.69
CA SER A 269 -16.28 -28.69 17.84
C SER A 269 -16.01 -27.65 16.76
N GLY A 270 -14.86 -27.71 16.10
CA GLY A 270 -14.52 -26.71 15.12
C GLY A 270 -13.06 -26.75 14.71
N GLY A 271 -12.68 -25.79 13.87
CA GLY A 271 -11.33 -25.67 13.35
C GLY A 271 -11.24 -24.58 12.29
N PRO A 272 -10.12 -24.51 11.56
CA PRO A 272 -9.97 -23.58 10.44
C PRO A 272 -10.97 -23.85 9.31
N ASN A 273 -11.24 -22.83 8.50
CA ASN A 273 -12.18 -22.85 7.38
C ASN A 273 -12.00 -24.05 6.43
N PHE A 274 -10.75 -24.43 6.10
CA PHE A 274 -10.41 -25.55 5.22
C PHE A 274 -10.95 -26.88 5.74
N ALA A 275 -11.13 -27.03 7.06
CA ALA A 275 -11.62 -28.27 7.63
C ALA A 275 -13.07 -28.55 7.20
N TYR A 276 -13.89 -27.50 7.11
CA TYR A 276 -15.25 -27.56 6.61
C TYR A 276 -15.28 -27.87 5.11
N GLU A 277 -14.39 -27.26 4.33
CA GLU A 277 -14.23 -27.55 2.89
C GLU A 277 -13.88 -29.01 2.64
N GLN A 278 -12.93 -29.58 3.40
CA GLN A 278 -12.56 -30.99 3.29
C GLN A 278 -13.73 -31.94 3.57
N CYS A 279 -14.61 -31.58 4.52
CA CYS A 279 -15.83 -32.35 4.78
C CYS A 279 -16.82 -32.28 3.61
N ILE A 280 -17.04 -31.09 3.03
CA ILE A 280 -17.91 -30.92 1.85
C ILE A 280 -17.40 -31.78 0.69
N GLN A 281 -16.09 -31.72 0.41
CA GLN A 281 -15.50 -32.34 -0.76
C GLN A 281 -15.37 -33.87 -0.67
N ARG A 282 -15.12 -34.42 0.54
CA ARG A 282 -14.70 -35.83 0.69
C ARG A 282 -15.75 -36.74 1.32
N ILE A 283 -16.85 -36.21 1.86
CA ILE A 283 -17.88 -37.04 2.51
C ILE A 283 -18.97 -37.39 1.49
N THR A 284 -19.21 -38.69 1.30
CA THR A 284 -20.17 -39.20 0.32
C THR A 284 -21.61 -39.15 0.83
N GLN A 285 -22.60 -39.24 -0.06
CA GLN A 285 -24.02 -39.29 0.34
C GLN A 285 -24.33 -40.45 1.30
N GLN A 286 -23.82 -41.66 1.01
CA GLN A 286 -23.99 -42.83 1.89
C GLN A 286 -23.43 -42.60 3.30
N GLN A 287 -22.33 -41.85 3.42
CA GLN A 287 -21.76 -41.50 4.71
C GLN A 287 -22.65 -40.49 5.45
N LYS A 288 -23.20 -39.50 4.75
CA LYS A 288 -24.10 -38.48 5.33
C LYS A 288 -25.35 -39.10 5.96
N GLU A 289 -25.90 -40.15 5.37
CA GLU A 289 -27.06 -40.89 5.89
C GLU A 289 -26.82 -41.52 7.28
N THR A 290 -25.56 -41.68 7.69
CA THR A 290 -25.19 -42.25 9.00
C THR A 290 -24.91 -41.20 10.09
N LEU A 291 -24.98 -39.90 9.74
CA LEU A 291 -24.62 -38.79 10.63
C LEU A 291 -25.85 -38.15 11.29
N ASP A 292 -25.73 -37.86 12.59
CA ASP A 292 -26.63 -36.99 13.34
C ASP A 292 -25.83 -35.86 13.99
N LEU A 293 -25.89 -34.68 13.38
CA LEU A 293 -25.19 -33.46 13.78
C LEU A 293 -26.10 -32.49 14.56
N SER A 294 -27.31 -32.91 14.93
CA SER A 294 -28.29 -32.05 15.63
C SER A 294 -27.84 -31.57 17.01
N SER A 295 -26.90 -32.29 17.64
CA SER A 295 -26.29 -31.92 18.92
C SER A 295 -25.26 -30.79 18.80
N TRP A 296 -24.71 -30.55 17.61
CA TRP A 296 -23.62 -29.61 17.40
C TRP A 296 -24.14 -28.17 17.45
N SER A 297 -23.89 -27.51 18.58
CA SER A 297 -24.43 -26.18 18.90
C SER A 297 -23.41 -25.04 18.78
N VAL A 298 -22.12 -25.37 18.80
CA VAL A 298 -21.00 -24.43 18.63
C VAL A 298 -19.99 -25.04 17.66
N ALA A 299 -20.07 -24.62 16.40
CA ALA A 299 -19.17 -24.94 15.31
C ALA A 299 -18.16 -23.80 15.15
N PHE A 300 -17.11 -23.77 15.97
CA PHE A 300 -16.18 -22.65 15.98
C PHE A 300 -15.31 -22.63 14.72
N ASN A 301 -15.15 -21.45 14.11
CA ASN A 301 -14.34 -21.26 12.92
C ASN A 301 -13.43 -20.04 13.10
N GLY A 302 -12.15 -20.19 12.80
CA GLY A 302 -11.15 -19.14 12.98
C GLY A 302 -9.75 -19.59 12.58
N ALA A 303 -8.75 -18.80 12.96
CA ALA A 303 -7.33 -19.05 12.67
C ALA A 303 -6.89 -18.84 11.20
N GLU A 304 -7.82 -18.73 10.27
CA GLU A 304 -7.64 -18.29 8.87
C GLU A 304 -8.88 -17.52 8.39
N PRO A 305 -8.84 -16.87 7.22
CA PRO A 305 -10.01 -16.15 6.69
C PRO A 305 -11.25 -17.04 6.60
N ILE A 306 -12.35 -16.59 7.21
CA ILE A 306 -13.63 -17.29 7.23
C ILE A 306 -14.43 -16.87 6.00
N ARG A 307 -14.84 -17.84 5.18
CA ARG A 307 -15.54 -17.57 3.92
C ARG A 307 -17.02 -17.89 4.06
N GLN A 308 -17.88 -16.92 3.70
CA GLN A 308 -19.33 -17.09 3.77
C GLN A 308 -19.80 -18.30 2.95
N GLU A 309 -19.29 -18.45 1.73
CA GLU A 309 -19.65 -19.57 0.84
C GLU A 309 -19.37 -20.93 1.50
N THR A 310 -18.23 -21.10 2.18
CA THR A 310 -17.91 -22.33 2.89
C THR A 310 -18.94 -22.62 3.99
N LEU A 311 -19.34 -21.59 4.75
CA LEU A 311 -20.33 -21.75 5.82
C LEU A 311 -21.70 -22.15 5.22
N ASP A 312 -22.14 -21.43 4.19
CA ASP A 312 -23.43 -21.66 3.55
C ASP A 312 -23.48 -23.05 2.89
N GLN A 313 -22.42 -23.44 2.18
CA GLN A 313 -22.32 -24.74 1.52
C GLN A 313 -22.24 -25.89 2.54
N PHE A 314 -21.49 -25.73 3.63
CA PHE A 314 -21.44 -26.73 4.68
C PHE A 314 -22.82 -26.89 5.34
N ALA A 315 -23.47 -25.78 5.68
CA ALA A 315 -24.80 -25.79 6.28
C ALA A 315 -25.82 -26.48 5.37
N ALA A 316 -25.80 -26.19 4.07
CA ALA A 316 -26.67 -26.84 3.09
C ALA A 316 -26.34 -28.34 2.93
N THR A 317 -25.06 -28.70 2.82
CA THR A 317 -24.60 -30.08 2.57
C THR A 317 -24.97 -31.04 3.71
N PHE A 318 -24.99 -30.54 4.95
CA PHE A 318 -25.24 -31.34 6.15
C PHE A 318 -26.57 -31.00 6.85
N ALA A 319 -27.46 -30.25 6.20
CA ALA A 319 -28.78 -29.90 6.74
C ALA A 319 -29.63 -31.14 7.07
N GLU A 320 -29.64 -32.15 6.18
CA GLU A 320 -30.35 -33.42 6.39
C GLU A 320 -29.78 -34.23 7.56
N CYS A 321 -28.49 -34.06 7.87
CA CYS A 321 -27.85 -34.64 9.04
C CYS A 321 -28.22 -33.88 10.34
N GLY A 322 -29.02 -32.82 10.28
CA GLY A 322 -29.47 -32.03 11.43
C GLY A 322 -28.55 -30.85 11.80
N PHE A 323 -27.51 -30.57 11.02
CA PHE A 323 -26.66 -29.39 11.24
C PHE A 323 -27.43 -28.10 10.95
N ARG A 324 -27.16 -27.04 11.71
CA ARG A 324 -27.82 -25.74 11.59
C ARG A 324 -26.77 -24.67 11.34
N GLY A 325 -26.99 -23.79 10.34
CA GLY A 325 -26.07 -22.69 10.06
C GLY A 325 -25.83 -21.77 11.27
N SER A 326 -26.82 -21.61 12.15
CA SER A 326 -26.70 -20.84 13.39
C SER A 326 -25.84 -21.49 14.49
N ALA A 327 -25.33 -22.70 14.25
CA ALA A 327 -24.31 -23.32 15.08
C ALA A 327 -22.92 -22.73 14.80
N PHE A 328 -22.69 -22.12 13.62
CA PHE A 328 -21.40 -21.51 13.33
C PHE A 328 -21.07 -20.41 14.34
N TYR A 329 -19.84 -20.49 14.85
CA TYR A 329 -19.30 -19.57 15.83
C TYR A 329 -17.95 -19.03 15.32
N PRO A 330 -17.96 -18.04 14.42
CA PRO A 330 -16.74 -17.35 14.04
C PRO A 330 -16.06 -16.73 15.25
N CYS A 331 -14.74 -16.86 15.33
CA CYS A 331 -13.95 -16.26 16.39
C CYS A 331 -12.58 -15.84 15.88
N TYR A 332 -12.00 -14.87 16.58
CA TYR A 332 -10.67 -14.36 16.29
C TYR A 332 -9.81 -14.31 17.55
N GLY A 333 -8.52 -14.57 17.39
CA GLY A 333 -7.51 -14.53 18.43
C GLY A 333 -6.23 -15.24 18.02
N MET A 334 -5.28 -15.27 18.96
CA MET A 334 -3.92 -15.72 18.75
C MET A 334 -3.27 -16.17 20.06
N ALA A 335 -2.09 -16.79 19.96
CA ALA A 335 -1.33 -17.24 21.11
C ALA A 335 -1.02 -16.08 22.07
N GLU A 336 -0.63 -14.92 21.54
CA GLU A 336 -0.32 -13.69 22.27
C GLU A 336 -1.48 -13.15 23.12
N ALA A 337 -2.72 -13.52 22.77
CA ALA A 337 -3.93 -13.13 23.49
C ALA A 337 -4.65 -14.32 24.14
N THR A 338 -3.92 -15.43 24.34
CA THR A 338 -4.45 -16.64 24.97
C THR A 338 -5.69 -17.18 24.26
N LEU A 339 -5.56 -17.53 22.97
CA LEU A 339 -6.58 -18.16 22.10
C LEU A 339 -7.60 -17.22 21.46
N MET A 340 -8.45 -16.53 22.23
CA MET A 340 -9.63 -15.83 21.69
C MET A 340 -9.79 -14.44 22.29
N VAL A 341 -10.01 -13.43 21.43
CA VAL A 341 -10.28 -12.02 21.80
C VAL A 341 -11.64 -11.53 21.32
N SER A 342 -12.21 -12.15 20.28
CA SER A 342 -13.59 -11.91 19.84
C SER A 342 -14.29 -13.21 19.46
N GLY A 343 -15.61 -13.23 19.57
CA GLY A 343 -16.41 -14.39 19.23
C GLY A 343 -17.85 -14.03 18.87
N GLY A 344 -18.45 -14.86 18.02
CA GLY A 344 -19.82 -14.69 17.55
C GLY A 344 -20.89 -14.86 18.64
N ILE A 345 -22.15 -14.69 18.24
CA ILE A 345 -23.30 -14.87 19.13
C ILE A 345 -23.89 -16.27 18.91
N LYS A 346 -23.96 -17.08 19.97
CA LYS A 346 -24.50 -18.45 19.89
C LYS A 346 -25.95 -18.43 19.39
N LYS A 347 -26.29 -19.36 18.49
CA LYS A 347 -27.62 -19.50 17.86
C LYS A 347 -28.03 -18.34 16.93
N ALA A 348 -27.12 -17.42 16.61
CA ALA A 348 -27.30 -16.43 15.56
C ALA A 348 -26.54 -16.86 14.29
N LEU A 349 -27.00 -16.42 13.12
CA LEU A 349 -26.19 -16.53 11.92
C LEU A 349 -25.07 -15.49 11.97
N PRO A 350 -23.85 -15.84 11.53
CA PRO A 350 -22.76 -14.88 11.39
C PRO A 350 -23.15 -13.69 10.51
N PRO A 351 -23.06 -12.44 11.02
CA PRO A 351 -23.22 -11.26 10.18
C PRO A 351 -22.17 -11.24 9.07
N CYS A 352 -22.58 -10.86 7.86
CA CYS A 352 -21.68 -10.65 6.74
C CYS A 352 -21.73 -9.17 6.32
N LYS A 353 -20.61 -8.64 5.84
CA LYS A 353 -20.52 -7.28 5.30
C LYS A 353 -19.90 -7.33 3.92
N THR A 354 -20.62 -6.82 2.93
CA THR A 354 -20.14 -6.67 1.55
C THR A 354 -19.62 -5.25 1.34
N VAL A 355 -18.38 -5.14 0.86
CA VAL A 355 -17.67 -3.87 0.65
C VAL A 355 -17.10 -3.81 -0.76
N ALA A 356 -16.83 -2.60 -1.26
CA ALA A 356 -16.20 -2.40 -2.57
C ALA A 356 -14.70 -2.78 -2.52
N LYS A 357 -14.22 -3.64 -3.42
CA LYS A 357 -12.80 -4.08 -3.41
C LYS A 357 -11.87 -2.89 -3.67
N SER A 358 -12.23 -2.06 -4.65
CA SER A 358 -11.48 -0.84 -5.00
C SER A 358 -11.28 0.14 -3.83
N SER A 359 -12.22 0.17 -2.87
CA SER A 359 -12.11 0.98 -1.65
C SER A 359 -11.23 0.29 -0.60
N LEU A 360 -11.37 -1.03 -0.47
CA LEU A 360 -10.60 -1.84 0.47
C LEU A 360 -9.09 -1.75 0.19
N GLU A 361 -8.69 -1.71 -1.09
CA GLU A 361 -7.30 -1.51 -1.53
C GLU A 361 -6.67 -0.20 -1.06
N LYS A 362 -7.51 0.76 -0.63
CA LYS A 362 -7.12 2.06 -0.08
C LYS A 362 -7.34 2.17 1.43
N ASN A 363 -7.52 1.02 2.10
CA ASN A 363 -7.89 0.93 3.51
C ASN A 363 -9.23 1.62 3.84
N LEU A 364 -10.16 1.71 2.89
CA LEU A 364 -11.50 2.26 3.10
C LEU A 364 -12.57 1.16 3.06
N VAL A 365 -13.55 1.27 3.96
CA VAL A 365 -14.66 0.33 4.11
C VAL A 365 -15.91 1.02 3.61
N VAL A 366 -16.18 0.85 2.31
CA VAL A 366 -17.39 1.37 1.66
C VAL A 366 -18.33 0.20 1.39
N GLU A 367 -19.52 0.25 1.97
CA GLU A 367 -20.55 -0.78 1.76
C GLU A 367 -20.99 -0.80 0.29
N ALA A 368 -21.04 -2.00 -0.28
CA ALA A 368 -21.41 -2.20 -1.67
C ALA A 368 -22.65 -3.08 -1.79
N ASN A 369 -23.45 -2.83 -2.83
CA ASN A 369 -24.58 -3.69 -3.18
C ASN A 369 -24.06 -5.03 -3.72
N THR A 370 -24.66 -6.13 -3.29
CA THR A 370 -24.28 -7.52 -3.66
C THR A 370 -24.33 -7.84 -5.16
N ASN A 371 -24.86 -6.93 -6.00
CA ASN A 371 -25.00 -7.12 -7.44
C ASN A 371 -23.91 -6.39 -8.26
N SER A 372 -22.91 -5.79 -7.61
CA SER A 372 -21.76 -5.15 -8.27
C SER A 372 -20.62 -6.16 -8.48
N GLU A 373 -19.93 -6.10 -9.63
CA GLU A 373 -18.75 -6.92 -9.94
C GLU A 373 -17.54 -6.57 -9.02
N ASP A 374 -17.47 -5.34 -8.51
CA ASP A 374 -16.43 -4.84 -7.59
C ASP A 374 -16.85 -5.02 -6.12
N THR A 375 -17.01 -6.27 -5.65
CA THR A 375 -17.42 -6.53 -4.26
C THR A 375 -16.69 -7.67 -3.57
N GLN A 376 -16.45 -7.52 -2.27
CA GLN A 376 -15.91 -8.56 -1.40
C GLN A 376 -16.73 -8.66 -0.13
N THR A 377 -17.05 -9.88 0.28
CA THR A 377 -17.86 -10.16 1.47
C THR A 377 -17.02 -10.74 2.58
N PHE A 378 -17.08 -10.11 3.75
CA PHE A 378 -16.42 -10.53 4.97
C PHE A 378 -17.41 -11.11 5.96
N VAL A 379 -17.03 -12.20 6.64
CA VAL A 379 -17.79 -12.77 7.76
C VAL A 379 -17.30 -12.13 9.06
N SER A 380 -18.21 -11.70 9.92
CA SER A 380 -17.87 -11.20 11.25
C SER A 380 -17.17 -12.30 12.08
N CYS A 381 -16.08 -11.94 12.75
CA CYS A 381 -15.41 -12.73 13.79
C CYS A 381 -15.96 -12.42 15.19
N GLY A 382 -17.11 -11.76 15.26
CA GLY A 382 -17.85 -11.46 16.47
C GLY A 382 -17.42 -10.18 17.17
N GLN A 383 -17.91 -10.01 18.40
CA GLN A 383 -17.69 -8.82 19.21
C GLN A 383 -16.54 -9.03 20.21
N SER A 384 -15.98 -7.92 20.71
CA SER A 384 -14.99 -7.97 21.80
C SER A 384 -15.53 -8.74 22.99
N ILE A 385 -14.72 -9.63 23.56
CA ILE A 385 -15.14 -10.39 24.72
C ILE A 385 -15.15 -9.53 25.99
N PRO A 386 -15.98 -9.85 27.00
CA PRO A 386 -16.05 -9.07 28.24
C PRO A 386 -14.68 -8.87 28.90
N GLN A 387 -14.44 -7.67 29.43
CA GLN A 387 -13.17 -7.25 30.05
C GLN A 387 -11.98 -7.23 29.08
N GLN A 388 -12.24 -7.22 27.77
CA GLN A 388 -11.26 -6.93 26.73
C GLN A 388 -11.76 -5.80 25.86
N GLU A 389 -10.81 -5.01 25.37
CA GLU A 389 -11.07 -3.95 24.38
C GLU A 389 -10.39 -4.34 23.06
N ILE A 390 -11.10 -4.13 21.96
CA ILE A 390 -10.55 -4.20 20.61
C ILE A 390 -10.70 -2.83 19.98
N VAL A 391 -9.60 -2.31 19.44
CA VAL A 391 -9.57 -1.05 18.70
C VAL A 391 -8.90 -1.25 17.36
N ILE A 392 -9.30 -0.47 16.38
CA ILE A 392 -8.68 -0.43 15.05
C ILE A 392 -7.81 0.82 15.00
N VAL A 393 -6.54 0.63 14.68
CA VAL A 393 -5.51 1.68 14.81
C VAL A 393 -4.79 1.83 13.49
N ASN A 394 -4.57 3.06 13.05
CA ASN A 394 -3.71 3.31 11.91
C ASN A 394 -2.25 3.01 12.34
N PRO A 395 -1.56 2.04 11.70
CA PRO A 395 -0.26 1.58 12.16
C PRO A 395 0.86 2.62 12.01
N GLU A 396 0.65 3.67 11.20
CA GLU A 396 1.61 4.77 10.98
C GLU A 396 1.40 5.91 11.99
N THR A 397 0.14 6.32 12.21
CA THR A 397 -0.17 7.46 13.09
C THR A 397 -0.34 7.07 14.56
N LEU A 398 -0.57 5.78 14.83
CA LEU A 398 -0.90 5.21 16.15
C LEU A 398 -2.17 5.83 16.78
N THR A 399 -3.11 6.26 15.92
CA THR A 399 -4.41 6.81 16.33
C THR A 399 -5.54 5.87 15.91
N ARG A 400 -6.67 5.93 16.62
CA ARG A 400 -7.87 5.14 16.28
C ARG A 400 -8.35 5.48 14.87
N CYS A 401 -8.64 4.45 14.07
CA CYS A 401 -9.31 4.56 12.79
C CYS A 401 -10.79 4.86 12.98
N SER A 402 -11.41 5.53 12.00
CA SER A 402 -12.87 5.63 11.93
C SER A 402 -13.49 4.28 11.49
N SER A 403 -14.81 4.12 11.66
CA SER A 403 -15.51 2.86 11.37
C SER A 403 -15.53 2.47 9.88
N ASP A 404 -15.21 3.42 9.00
CA ASP A 404 -15.11 3.29 7.55
C ASP A 404 -13.65 3.10 7.08
N GLN A 405 -12.73 2.78 8.00
CA GLN A 405 -11.31 2.58 7.69
C GLN A 405 -10.82 1.20 8.15
N VAL A 406 -9.93 0.63 7.36
CA VAL A 406 -9.14 -0.55 7.72
C VAL A 406 -7.90 -0.08 8.49
N GLY A 407 -7.60 -0.76 9.59
CA GLY A 407 -6.39 -0.52 10.37
C GLY A 407 -5.88 -1.79 11.02
N GLU A 408 -4.80 -1.67 11.78
CA GLU A 408 -4.28 -2.74 12.62
C GLU A 408 -5.21 -3.00 13.81
N ILE A 409 -5.50 -4.26 14.07
CA ILE A 409 -6.32 -4.69 15.20
C ILE A 409 -5.43 -4.68 16.45
N TRP A 410 -5.83 -3.93 17.46
CA TRP A 410 -5.16 -3.88 18.75
C TRP A 410 -6.11 -4.42 19.82
N ALA A 411 -5.59 -5.22 20.75
CA ALA A 411 -6.38 -5.85 21.81
C ALA A 411 -5.78 -5.57 23.19
N SER A 412 -6.60 -5.29 24.18
CA SER A 412 -6.17 -5.17 25.58
C SER A 412 -7.07 -5.99 26.50
N GLY A 413 -6.53 -6.41 27.64
CA GLY A 413 -7.26 -7.09 28.71
C GLY A 413 -6.55 -8.32 29.28
N PRO A 414 -7.17 -9.03 30.25
CA PRO A 414 -6.45 -10.02 31.06
C PRO A 414 -6.05 -11.31 30.33
N SER A 415 -6.55 -11.56 29.11
CA SER A 415 -6.05 -12.68 28.29
C SER A 415 -4.76 -12.37 27.55
N VAL A 416 -4.33 -11.10 27.48
CA VAL A 416 -3.08 -10.74 26.82
C VAL A 416 -1.92 -11.36 27.60
N GLY A 417 -1.06 -12.10 26.89
CA GLY A 417 0.11 -12.76 27.46
C GLY A 417 1.13 -11.76 28.00
N GLN A 418 2.11 -12.24 28.74
CA GLN A 418 3.11 -11.38 29.40
C GLN A 418 4.19 -10.83 28.45
N GLY A 419 4.20 -11.27 27.19
CA GLY A 419 5.22 -10.91 26.21
C GLY A 419 5.87 -12.10 25.51
N TYR A 420 7.00 -11.83 24.87
CA TYR A 420 7.86 -12.84 24.26
C TYR A 420 9.06 -13.16 25.16
N TRP A 421 9.31 -14.46 25.35
CA TRP A 421 10.46 -14.97 26.08
C TRP A 421 11.78 -14.46 25.46
N ASN A 422 12.69 -13.96 26.30
CA ASN A 422 14.00 -13.43 25.91
C ASN A 422 13.98 -12.33 24.82
N ARG A 423 12.88 -11.58 24.71
CA ARG A 423 12.69 -10.51 23.69
C ARG A 423 12.02 -9.28 24.29
N GLN A 424 12.73 -8.60 25.20
CA GLN A 424 12.17 -7.47 25.94
C GLN A 424 11.79 -6.29 25.03
N GLU A 425 12.61 -5.96 24.03
CA GLU A 425 12.32 -4.87 23.09
C GLU A 425 11.08 -5.15 22.25
N GLU A 426 10.96 -6.36 21.69
CA GLU A 426 9.76 -6.75 20.94
C GLU A 426 8.53 -6.82 21.85
N THR A 427 8.69 -7.22 23.12
CA THR A 427 7.60 -7.24 24.09
C THR A 427 7.08 -5.83 24.35
N GLU A 428 7.96 -4.85 24.56
CA GLU A 428 7.57 -3.46 24.75
C GLU A 428 6.82 -2.92 23.52
N GLN A 429 7.34 -3.19 22.32
CA GLN A 429 6.75 -2.70 21.07
C GLN A 429 5.38 -3.34 20.74
N ILE A 430 5.21 -4.63 21.08
CA ILE A 430 4.06 -5.42 20.63
C ILE A 430 3.00 -5.56 21.72
N PHE A 431 3.38 -5.82 22.98
CA PHE A 431 2.44 -6.04 24.10
C PHE A 431 2.18 -4.77 24.91
N HIS A 432 3.04 -3.75 24.79
CA HIS A 432 2.94 -2.50 25.54
C HIS A 432 2.79 -1.29 24.61
N ALA A 433 2.04 -1.44 23.52
CA ALA A 433 1.77 -0.34 22.60
C ALA A 433 0.74 0.64 23.17
N TYR A 434 0.90 1.93 22.88
CA TYR A 434 0.01 2.98 23.35
C TYR A 434 -0.61 3.76 22.19
N LEU A 435 -1.88 4.11 22.35
CA LEU A 435 -2.59 5.02 21.47
C LEU A 435 -2.10 6.47 21.67
N LYS A 436 -1.77 7.15 20.58
CA LYS A 436 -1.24 8.52 20.62
C LYS A 436 -2.27 9.56 21.09
N ASP A 437 -3.56 9.29 20.87
CA ASP A 437 -4.68 10.18 21.18
C ASP A 437 -5.18 10.10 22.63
N THR A 438 -4.96 8.98 23.33
CA THR A 438 -5.46 8.78 24.71
C THR A 438 -4.38 8.46 25.75
N GLY A 439 -3.24 7.88 25.36
CA GLY A 439 -2.13 7.58 26.27
C GLY A 439 -2.44 6.60 27.41
N SER A 440 -3.55 5.86 27.36
CA SER A 440 -4.03 5.00 28.45
C SER A 440 -4.07 3.52 28.07
N GLU A 441 -3.65 2.67 29.02
CA GLU A 441 -3.49 1.20 29.03
C GLU A 441 -2.74 0.57 27.83
N PRO A 442 -1.79 -0.36 28.07
CA PRO A 442 -1.06 -1.01 27.00
C PRO A 442 -1.96 -1.93 26.17
N PHE A 443 -1.78 -1.88 24.85
CA PHE A 443 -2.42 -2.76 23.88
C PHE A 443 -1.42 -3.76 23.30
N LEU A 444 -1.92 -4.96 23.01
CA LEU A 444 -1.30 -5.93 22.12
C LEU A 444 -1.56 -5.53 20.66
N ARG A 445 -0.50 -5.28 19.90
CA ARG A 445 -0.52 -5.16 18.44
C ARG A 445 -0.59 -6.54 17.81
N THR A 446 -1.71 -6.88 17.18
CA THR A 446 -1.88 -8.23 16.62
C THR A 446 -1.14 -8.42 15.29
N GLY A 447 -0.83 -7.33 14.58
CA GLY A 447 -0.32 -7.35 13.20
C GLY A 447 -1.35 -7.80 12.15
N ASP A 448 -2.59 -8.09 12.56
CA ASP A 448 -3.70 -8.40 11.68
C ASP A 448 -4.48 -7.11 11.36
N LEU A 449 -5.01 -7.01 10.14
CA LEU A 449 -5.77 -5.87 9.65
C LEU A 449 -7.27 -6.18 9.68
N GLY A 450 -8.07 -5.17 10.00
CA GLY A 450 -9.51 -5.29 10.03
C GLY A 450 -10.23 -3.97 10.24
N PHE A 451 -11.54 -4.05 10.40
CA PHE A 451 -12.41 -2.92 10.74
C PHE A 451 -13.52 -3.35 11.71
N LEU A 452 -14.07 -2.37 12.43
CA LEU A 452 -15.22 -2.55 13.31
C LEU A 452 -16.47 -1.93 12.69
N HIS A 453 -17.55 -2.69 12.62
CA HIS A 453 -18.85 -2.19 12.17
C HIS A 453 -19.95 -2.65 13.12
N ASN A 454 -20.68 -1.72 13.73
CA ASN A 454 -21.69 -2.01 14.76
C ASN A 454 -21.19 -2.90 15.92
N GLY A 455 -19.90 -2.77 16.28
CA GLY A 455 -19.26 -3.56 17.34
C GLY A 455 -18.79 -4.97 16.91
N GLU A 456 -19.06 -5.37 15.68
CA GLU A 456 -18.58 -6.62 15.07
C GLU A 456 -17.21 -6.41 14.41
N LEU A 457 -16.29 -7.36 14.59
CA LEU A 457 -14.96 -7.35 14.03
C LEU A 457 -14.90 -8.10 12.70
N PHE A 458 -14.38 -7.46 11.66
CA PHE A 458 -14.14 -8.06 10.35
C PHE A 458 -12.65 -8.05 10.03
N ILE A 459 -12.10 -9.22 9.68
CA ILE A 459 -10.67 -9.40 9.41
C ILE A 459 -10.43 -9.29 7.90
N THR A 460 -9.58 -8.37 7.48
CA THR A 460 -9.25 -8.14 6.06
C THR A 460 -7.96 -8.85 5.66
N GLY A 461 -6.99 -8.98 6.56
CA GLY A 461 -5.75 -9.69 6.27
C GLY A 461 -4.66 -9.52 7.33
N ARG A 462 -3.40 -9.67 6.94
CA ARG A 462 -2.23 -9.44 7.80
C ARG A 462 -1.35 -8.34 7.23
N ALA A 463 -0.96 -7.37 8.05
CA ALA A 463 -0.13 -6.25 7.60
C ALA A 463 1.18 -6.75 6.98
N LYS A 464 1.79 -7.76 7.60
CA LYS A 464 3.10 -8.31 7.21
C LYS A 464 3.08 -9.20 5.95
N ASP A 465 1.90 -9.65 5.52
CA ASP A 465 1.71 -10.48 4.33
C ASP A 465 1.06 -9.66 3.21
N LEU A 466 0.71 -8.40 3.46
CA LEU A 466 0.11 -7.50 2.49
C LEU A 466 1.06 -7.31 1.31
N ILE A 467 0.56 -7.59 0.11
CA ILE A 467 1.29 -7.36 -1.13
C ILE A 467 0.97 -5.95 -1.59
N ILE A 468 1.98 -5.08 -1.64
CA ILE A 468 1.81 -3.70 -2.10
C ILE A 468 2.46 -3.58 -3.47
N ILE A 469 1.64 -3.48 -4.52
CA ILE A 469 2.13 -3.29 -5.88
C ILE A 469 1.46 -2.04 -6.45
N ARG A 470 2.27 -1.06 -6.87
CA ARG A 470 1.81 0.24 -7.41
C ARG A 470 0.86 0.99 -6.46
N GLY A 471 1.12 0.91 -5.15
CA GLY A 471 0.32 1.58 -4.12
C GLY A 471 -1.05 0.94 -3.84
N ARG A 472 -1.32 -0.25 -4.38
CA ARG A 472 -2.54 -1.02 -4.10
C ARG A 472 -2.26 -2.09 -3.05
N ASN A 473 -3.11 -2.13 -2.03
CA ASN A 473 -3.05 -3.14 -0.97
C ASN A 473 -3.75 -4.42 -1.45
N LEU A 474 -2.96 -5.42 -1.80
CA LEU A 474 -3.44 -6.72 -2.26
C LEU A 474 -3.30 -7.77 -1.16
N TYR A 475 -4.41 -8.43 -0.87
CA TYR A 475 -4.49 -9.47 0.14
C TYR A 475 -4.19 -10.82 -0.50
N PRO A 476 -3.09 -11.51 -0.14
CA PRO A 476 -2.68 -12.75 -0.79
C PRO A 476 -3.76 -13.84 -0.82
N GLN A 477 -4.55 -13.95 0.25
CA GLN A 477 -5.62 -14.94 0.36
C GLN A 477 -6.75 -14.77 -0.68
N ASP A 478 -6.90 -13.58 -1.23
CA ASP A 478 -7.91 -13.28 -2.23
C ASP A 478 -7.37 -13.61 -3.63
N ILE A 479 -6.10 -13.30 -3.89
CA ILE A 479 -5.39 -13.75 -5.11
C ILE A 479 -5.34 -15.28 -5.18
N GLU A 480 -5.03 -15.93 -4.06
CA GLU A 480 -5.00 -17.40 -3.95
C GLU A 480 -6.37 -18.01 -4.25
N LEU A 481 -7.45 -17.38 -3.81
CA LEU A 481 -8.81 -17.85 -4.08
C LEU A 481 -9.16 -17.71 -5.57
N THR A 482 -8.83 -16.57 -6.17
CA THR A 482 -9.03 -16.32 -7.60
C THR A 482 -8.25 -17.33 -8.44
N ALA A 483 -6.97 -17.55 -8.09
CA ALA A 483 -6.13 -18.54 -8.74
C ALA A 483 -6.72 -19.95 -8.59
N GLU A 484 -7.21 -20.33 -7.41
CA GLU A 484 -7.86 -21.62 -7.18
C GLU A 484 -9.11 -21.82 -8.05
N ARG A 485 -9.95 -20.80 -8.18
CA ARG A 485 -11.23 -20.87 -8.91
C ARG A 485 -11.07 -20.78 -10.42
N SER A 486 -9.90 -20.36 -10.93
CA SER A 486 -9.69 -20.13 -12.35
C SER A 486 -9.77 -21.41 -13.19
N HIS A 487 -9.49 -22.58 -12.61
CA HIS A 487 -9.48 -23.83 -13.34
C HIS A 487 -9.77 -25.06 -12.47
N SER A 488 -10.62 -25.97 -12.96
CA SER A 488 -11.08 -27.19 -12.24
C SER A 488 -9.97 -28.21 -11.88
N SER A 489 -8.79 -28.04 -12.46
CA SER A 489 -7.62 -28.91 -12.23
C SER A 489 -6.68 -28.39 -11.14
N LEU A 490 -7.04 -27.28 -10.50
CA LEU A 490 -6.31 -26.71 -9.38
C LEU A 490 -6.91 -27.22 -8.08
N ARG A 491 -6.05 -27.47 -7.09
CA ARG A 491 -6.46 -28.02 -5.81
C ARG A 491 -6.90 -26.90 -4.86
N SER A 492 -8.02 -27.11 -4.17
CA SER A 492 -8.52 -26.15 -3.19
C SER A 492 -7.62 -25.92 -1.99
N SER A 493 -7.62 -24.69 -1.48
CA SER A 493 -6.89 -24.25 -0.27
C SER A 493 -5.41 -24.68 -0.30
N SER A 494 -4.79 -24.61 -1.49
CA SER A 494 -3.45 -25.14 -1.79
C SER A 494 -2.67 -24.22 -2.74
N GLY A 495 -2.85 -22.90 -2.57
CA GLY A 495 -2.13 -21.84 -3.26
C GLY A 495 -1.33 -20.94 -2.31
N ALA A 496 -0.33 -20.25 -2.84
CA ALA A 496 0.39 -19.18 -2.15
C ALA A 496 0.66 -18.02 -3.12
N ALA A 497 0.23 -16.82 -2.74
CA ALA A 497 0.57 -15.57 -3.43
C ALA A 497 1.56 -14.75 -2.59
N PHE A 498 2.55 -14.15 -3.25
CA PHE A 498 3.54 -13.28 -2.62
C PHE A 498 4.18 -12.37 -3.67
N SER A 499 4.82 -11.28 -3.25
CA SER A 499 5.58 -10.41 -4.13
C SER A 499 7.07 -10.73 -4.12
N VAL A 500 7.76 -10.43 -5.22
CA VAL A 500 9.20 -10.51 -5.37
C VAL A 500 9.71 -9.24 -6.03
N GLU A 501 10.88 -8.78 -5.60
CA GLU A 501 11.53 -7.62 -6.19
C GLU A 501 12.27 -8.05 -7.47
N VAL A 502 11.91 -7.45 -8.60
CA VAL A 502 12.51 -7.67 -9.92
C VAL A 502 12.79 -6.29 -10.51
N GLU A 503 14.06 -5.99 -10.79
CA GLU A 503 14.49 -4.69 -11.33
C GLU A 503 14.05 -3.48 -10.50
N ASN A 504 14.07 -3.61 -9.15
CA ASN A 504 13.58 -2.61 -8.19
C ASN A 504 12.05 -2.34 -8.27
N GLU A 505 11.26 -3.20 -8.92
CA GLU A 505 9.80 -3.20 -8.85
C GLU A 505 9.29 -4.45 -8.11
N GLU A 506 8.32 -4.27 -7.21
CA GLU A 506 7.60 -5.40 -6.60
C GLU A 506 6.63 -6.02 -7.62
N ARG A 507 6.77 -7.32 -7.86
CA ARG A 507 5.97 -8.07 -8.83
C ARG A 507 5.31 -9.31 -8.20
N LEU A 508 4.10 -9.66 -8.65
CA LEU A 508 3.29 -10.72 -8.06
C LEU A 508 3.69 -12.13 -8.54
N VAL A 509 3.86 -13.08 -7.62
CA VAL A 509 4.05 -14.50 -7.92
C VAL A 509 2.93 -15.32 -7.29
N VAL A 510 2.39 -16.27 -8.05
CA VAL A 510 1.35 -17.21 -7.63
C VAL A 510 1.87 -18.63 -7.78
N VAL A 511 1.82 -19.40 -6.68
CA VAL A 511 2.18 -20.83 -6.65
C VAL A 511 0.92 -21.63 -6.35
N GLN A 512 0.58 -22.63 -7.17
CA GLN A 512 -0.64 -23.43 -7.02
C GLN A 512 -0.38 -24.93 -7.18
N GLU A 513 -0.98 -25.75 -6.32
CA GLU A 513 -0.99 -27.21 -6.48
C GLU A 513 -2.01 -27.68 -7.53
N LEU A 514 -1.61 -28.65 -8.35
CA LEU A 514 -2.52 -29.38 -9.24
C LEU A 514 -3.34 -30.43 -8.47
N GLU A 515 -4.56 -30.71 -8.95
CA GLU A 515 -5.40 -31.81 -8.47
C GLU A 515 -4.85 -33.15 -8.96
N PHE A 516 -4.77 -34.16 -8.07
CA PHE A 516 -4.01 -35.41 -8.29
C PHE A 516 -4.52 -36.24 -9.48
N ARG A 517 -5.81 -36.10 -9.82
CA ARG A 517 -6.47 -36.88 -10.89
C ARG A 517 -6.59 -36.13 -12.21
N ALA A 518 -6.25 -34.84 -12.25
CA ALA A 518 -6.34 -34.06 -13.46
C ALA A 518 -5.08 -34.27 -14.32
N LYS A 519 -5.25 -34.48 -15.62
CA LYS A 519 -4.18 -34.34 -16.63
C LYS A 519 -4.50 -33.13 -17.53
N PRO A 520 -4.47 -31.90 -16.99
CA PRO A 520 -4.84 -30.73 -17.76
C PRO A 520 -3.74 -30.36 -18.75
N ASN A 521 -4.09 -29.52 -19.73
CA ASN A 521 -3.08 -28.76 -20.45
C ASN A 521 -2.49 -27.70 -19.50
N LEU A 522 -1.19 -27.78 -19.21
CA LEU A 522 -0.54 -26.95 -18.20
C LEU A 522 -0.45 -25.47 -18.64
N GLU A 523 -0.36 -25.21 -19.93
CA GLU A 523 -0.37 -23.84 -20.49
C GLU A 523 -1.75 -23.19 -20.32
N GLU A 524 -2.81 -23.94 -20.60
CA GLU A 524 -4.20 -23.51 -20.41
C GLU A 524 -4.48 -23.16 -18.94
N VAL A 525 -4.00 -23.99 -18.00
CA VAL A 525 -4.12 -23.73 -16.56
C VAL A 525 -3.38 -22.45 -16.16
N THR A 526 -2.14 -22.25 -16.62
CA THR A 526 -1.39 -21.02 -16.31
C THR A 526 -2.03 -19.78 -16.94
N ALA A 527 -2.57 -19.89 -18.16
CA ALA A 527 -3.28 -18.80 -18.83
C ALA A 527 -4.59 -18.46 -18.09
N ALA A 528 -5.34 -19.46 -17.63
CA ALA A 528 -6.56 -19.27 -16.85
C ALA A 528 -6.28 -18.57 -15.51
N ILE A 529 -5.24 -18.98 -14.77
CA ILE A 529 -4.82 -18.27 -13.54
C ILE A 529 -4.45 -16.82 -13.86
N ARG A 530 -3.63 -16.59 -14.89
CA ARG A 530 -3.19 -15.25 -15.28
C ARG A 530 -4.38 -14.36 -15.63
N GLN A 531 -5.28 -14.86 -16.46
CA GLN A 531 -6.48 -14.16 -16.89
C GLN A 531 -7.38 -13.83 -15.70
N ALA A 532 -7.71 -14.81 -14.86
CA ALA A 532 -8.57 -14.59 -13.70
C ALA A 532 -7.99 -13.58 -12.71
N VAL A 533 -6.68 -13.63 -12.44
CA VAL A 533 -6.04 -12.65 -11.53
C VAL A 533 -6.01 -11.25 -12.15
N VAL A 534 -5.77 -11.13 -13.45
CA VAL A 534 -5.82 -9.84 -14.15
C VAL A 534 -7.24 -9.28 -14.18
N GLU A 535 -8.25 -10.11 -14.45
CA GLU A 535 -9.66 -9.69 -14.49
C GLU A 535 -10.19 -9.29 -13.11
N GLU A 536 -9.86 -10.05 -12.05
CA GLU A 536 -10.44 -9.84 -10.73
C GLU A 536 -9.64 -8.87 -9.84
N HIS A 537 -8.32 -8.80 -10.02
CA HIS A 537 -7.43 -7.97 -9.20
C HIS A 537 -6.73 -6.87 -10.00
N GLU A 538 -6.98 -6.74 -11.30
CA GLU A 538 -6.39 -5.72 -12.17
C GLU A 538 -4.85 -5.64 -12.06
N ILE A 539 -4.20 -6.78 -11.82
CA ILE A 539 -2.74 -6.87 -11.65
C ILE A 539 -2.15 -7.98 -12.49
N GLN A 540 -1.00 -7.69 -13.12
CA GLN A 540 -0.23 -8.69 -13.85
C GLN A 540 0.50 -9.63 -12.88
N VAL A 541 0.38 -10.93 -13.13
CA VAL A 541 1.14 -11.94 -12.41
C VAL A 541 2.50 -12.10 -13.06
N TYR A 542 3.59 -11.78 -12.37
CA TYR A 542 4.94 -11.99 -12.89
C TYR A 542 5.28 -13.48 -13.04
N GLY A 543 4.99 -14.30 -12.04
CA GLY A 543 5.28 -15.74 -12.10
C GLY A 543 4.10 -16.59 -11.68
N ILE A 544 3.76 -17.61 -12.47
CA ILE A 544 2.81 -18.66 -12.09
C ILE A 544 3.55 -19.98 -12.04
N LEU A 545 3.54 -20.64 -10.88
CA LEU A 545 4.21 -21.92 -10.66
C LEU A 545 3.19 -22.99 -10.29
N LEU A 546 3.10 -24.03 -11.12
CA LEU A 546 2.33 -25.23 -10.84
C LEU A 546 3.23 -26.25 -10.18
N ILE A 547 2.86 -26.70 -8.99
CA ILE A 547 3.64 -27.65 -8.17
C ILE A 547 2.86 -28.93 -7.92
N LYS A 548 3.56 -29.97 -7.48
CA LYS A 548 2.97 -31.29 -7.21
C LYS A 548 2.00 -31.25 -6.02
N PRO A 549 0.85 -31.94 -6.09
CA PRO A 549 -0.08 -32.01 -4.97
C PRO A 549 0.59 -32.50 -3.66
N GLY A 550 0.34 -31.78 -2.58
CA GLY A 550 0.87 -32.03 -1.24
C GLY A 550 2.27 -31.49 -0.96
N THR A 551 2.82 -30.63 -1.83
CA THR A 551 4.18 -30.06 -1.68
C THR A 551 4.20 -28.61 -1.22
N ILE A 552 3.07 -27.90 -1.24
CA ILE A 552 3.03 -26.52 -0.76
C ILE A 552 3.31 -26.46 0.74
N SER A 553 4.15 -25.50 1.14
CA SER A 553 4.55 -25.34 2.54
C SER A 553 3.35 -24.98 3.42
N LYS A 554 3.01 -25.88 4.34
CA LYS A 554 1.91 -25.73 5.31
C LYS A 554 2.43 -25.94 6.74
N THR A 555 1.87 -25.19 7.67
CA THR A 555 2.05 -25.43 9.11
C THR A 555 1.48 -26.79 9.51
N SER A 556 1.87 -27.31 10.67
CA SER A 556 1.28 -28.54 11.24
C SER A 556 -0.22 -28.45 11.52
N SER A 557 -0.81 -27.25 11.53
CA SER A 557 -2.25 -27.01 11.64
C SER A 557 -2.95 -26.85 10.27
N GLY A 558 -2.22 -26.96 9.16
CA GLY A 558 -2.76 -26.89 7.79
C GLY A 558 -2.67 -25.53 7.10
N LYS A 559 -2.30 -24.45 7.79
CA LYS A 559 -2.22 -23.08 7.24
C LYS A 559 -1.09 -22.92 6.23
N ILE A 560 -1.32 -22.21 5.14
CA ILE A 560 -0.31 -21.87 4.12
C ILE A 560 0.83 -21.03 4.72
N GLN A 561 2.07 -21.37 4.39
CA GLN A 561 3.28 -20.63 4.79
C GLN A 561 3.86 -19.83 3.60
N ARG A 562 3.22 -18.72 3.23
CA ARG A 562 3.60 -17.88 2.06
C ARG A 562 5.07 -17.50 2.01
N ARG A 563 5.63 -17.06 3.15
CA ARG A 563 7.05 -16.69 3.27
C ARG A 563 8.00 -17.87 3.06
N ALA A 564 7.64 -19.06 3.52
CA ALA A 564 8.42 -20.27 3.28
C ALA A 564 8.37 -20.66 1.80
N THR A 565 7.19 -20.58 1.17
CA THR A 565 7.04 -20.79 -0.27
C THR A 565 7.83 -19.77 -1.09
N ARG A 566 7.81 -18.48 -0.70
CA ARG A 566 8.64 -17.42 -1.32
C ARG A 566 10.13 -17.70 -1.17
N ALA A 567 10.58 -18.11 0.01
CA ALA A 567 11.98 -18.44 0.24
C ALA A 567 12.43 -19.65 -0.61
N GLN A 568 11.60 -20.70 -0.69
CA GLN A 568 11.85 -21.85 -1.55
C GLN A 568 11.88 -21.46 -3.03
N PHE A 569 11.00 -20.56 -3.46
CA PHE A 569 11.01 -20.02 -4.83
C PHE A 569 12.32 -19.28 -5.13
N LEU A 570 12.70 -18.32 -4.28
CA LEU A 570 13.92 -17.53 -4.45
C LEU A 570 15.20 -18.38 -4.38
N ALA A 571 15.18 -19.48 -3.61
CA ALA A 571 16.29 -20.43 -3.51
C ALA A 571 16.31 -21.49 -4.63
N GLY A 572 15.27 -21.55 -5.48
CA GLY A 572 15.14 -22.58 -6.52
C GLY A 572 14.85 -23.99 -5.98
N GLU A 573 14.26 -24.10 -4.78
CA GLU A 573 13.99 -25.37 -4.08
C GLU A 573 12.58 -25.94 -4.31
N LEU A 574 11.72 -25.23 -5.05
CA LEU A 574 10.37 -25.70 -5.35
C LEU A 574 10.40 -26.81 -6.42
N GLU A 575 9.66 -27.90 -6.17
CA GLU A 575 9.41 -28.94 -7.17
C GLU A 575 8.34 -28.48 -8.17
N ILE A 576 8.78 -27.74 -9.18
CA ILE A 576 7.93 -27.14 -10.22
C ILE A 576 7.59 -28.18 -11.29
N ILE A 577 6.28 -28.35 -11.56
CA ILE A 577 5.76 -29.15 -12.68
C ILE A 577 5.71 -28.29 -13.96
N ASN A 578 5.25 -27.05 -13.83
CA ASN A 578 5.24 -26.06 -14.90
C ASN A 578 5.43 -24.67 -14.31
N SER A 579 6.09 -23.78 -15.05
CA SER A 579 6.21 -22.37 -14.69
C SER A 579 5.94 -21.49 -15.90
N SER A 580 5.17 -20.44 -15.69
CA SER A 580 5.00 -19.32 -16.61
C SER A 580 5.51 -18.08 -15.88
N ILE A 581 6.80 -17.79 -16.06
CA ILE A 581 7.43 -16.56 -15.56
C ILE A 581 7.49 -15.59 -16.73
N LEU A 582 7.06 -14.35 -16.50
CA LEU A 582 7.29 -13.26 -17.43
C LEU A 582 8.79 -12.92 -17.35
N ASP A 583 9.60 -13.58 -18.16
CA ASP A 583 11.01 -13.22 -18.28
C ASP A 583 11.12 -11.85 -18.96
N ASP A 584 11.78 -10.89 -18.29
CA ASP A 584 12.20 -9.60 -18.89
C ASP A 584 13.10 -9.81 -20.12
N THR A 585 13.53 -11.05 -20.40
CA THR A 585 14.38 -11.42 -21.53
C THR A 585 13.67 -12.05 -22.72
N ASP A 586 12.41 -12.51 -22.63
CA ASP A 586 11.78 -13.22 -23.76
C ASP A 586 10.48 -12.63 -24.32
N GLU A 587 9.79 -11.69 -23.67
CA GLU A 587 8.64 -11.00 -24.32
C GLU A 587 8.49 -9.49 -24.02
N LEU A 588 9.49 -8.85 -23.41
CA LEU A 588 9.63 -7.38 -23.36
C LEU A 588 10.83 -6.93 -24.19
N GLY A 589 10.71 -7.16 -25.50
CA GLY A 589 11.64 -6.62 -26.49
C GLY A 589 13.06 -7.12 -26.33
N SER A 590 13.45 -8.09 -27.17
CA SER A 590 14.83 -8.04 -27.68
C SER A 590 15.13 -6.58 -28.01
N GLN A 591 16.28 -6.07 -27.56
CA GLN A 591 16.86 -4.91 -28.18
C GLN A 591 17.05 -5.26 -29.66
N THR A 592 16.01 -5.05 -30.47
CA THR A 592 16.16 -4.79 -31.88
C THR A 592 16.78 -3.40 -31.91
N SER A 593 18.08 -3.31 -31.61
CA SER A 593 18.84 -2.09 -31.84
C SER A 593 18.94 -1.94 -33.35
N LEU A 594 17.96 -1.26 -33.92
CA LEU A 594 17.96 -0.94 -35.33
C LEU A 594 18.72 0.38 -35.48
N SER A 595 19.96 0.33 -35.98
CA SER A 595 20.75 1.55 -36.19
C SER A 595 20.46 2.19 -37.54
N ARG A 596 20.70 3.50 -37.65
CA ARG A 596 20.63 4.24 -38.92
C ARG A 596 21.42 3.54 -40.04
N GLU A 597 22.64 3.10 -39.75
CA GLU A 597 23.52 2.45 -40.73
C GLU A 597 22.93 1.12 -41.20
N ALA A 598 22.31 0.36 -40.30
CA ALA A 598 21.65 -0.91 -40.63
C ALA A 598 20.44 -0.71 -41.56
N ILE A 599 19.62 0.32 -41.32
CA ILE A 599 18.49 0.65 -42.20
C ILE A 599 18.99 1.13 -43.58
N LEU A 600 19.99 2.02 -43.60
CA LEU A 600 20.51 2.57 -44.86
C LEU A 600 21.23 1.52 -45.71
N ALA A 601 21.89 0.54 -45.09
CA ALA A 601 22.50 -0.61 -45.76
C ALA A 601 21.49 -1.61 -46.33
N THR A 602 20.23 -1.56 -45.88
CA THR A 602 19.15 -2.45 -46.34
C THR A 602 18.52 -1.92 -47.64
N PRO A 603 18.21 -2.77 -48.64
CA PRO A 603 17.50 -2.36 -49.86
C PRO A 603 16.12 -1.73 -49.56
N PRO A 604 15.67 -0.70 -50.31
CA PRO A 604 14.45 0.06 -50.01
C PRO A 604 13.21 -0.80 -49.75
N GLU A 605 13.00 -1.85 -50.55
CA GLU A 605 11.87 -2.78 -50.44
C GLU A 605 11.86 -3.65 -49.17
N LYS A 606 13.00 -3.74 -48.46
CA LYS A 606 13.16 -4.52 -47.22
C LYS A 606 13.23 -3.66 -45.95
N ARG A 607 13.14 -2.33 -46.06
CA ARG A 607 13.22 -1.43 -44.90
C ARG A 607 11.94 -1.40 -44.04
N PRO A 608 10.71 -1.35 -44.61
CA PRO A 608 9.49 -1.35 -43.79
C PRO A 608 9.32 -2.59 -42.87
N PRO A 609 9.63 -3.83 -43.34
CA PRO A 609 9.58 -5.02 -42.49
C PRO A 609 10.56 -5.04 -41.31
N LEU A 610 11.58 -4.17 -41.31
CA LEU A 610 12.51 -4.00 -40.19
C LEU A 610 12.05 -2.89 -39.23
N LEU A 611 11.53 -1.79 -39.79
CA LEU A 611 11.19 -0.60 -39.03
C LEU A 611 9.86 -0.73 -38.27
N ILE A 612 8.86 -1.40 -38.84
CA ILE A 612 7.54 -1.56 -38.20
C ILE A 612 7.62 -2.38 -36.89
N PRO A 613 8.28 -3.56 -36.85
CA PRO A 613 8.44 -4.31 -35.61
C PRO A 613 9.26 -3.56 -34.56
N TYR A 614 10.30 -2.83 -34.99
CA TYR A 614 11.08 -1.96 -34.10
C TYR A 614 10.20 -0.91 -33.44
N LEU A 615 9.39 -0.17 -34.21
CA LEU A 615 8.49 0.84 -33.68
C LEU A 615 7.42 0.23 -32.76
N GLN A 616 6.83 -0.92 -33.11
CA GLN A 616 5.91 -1.66 -32.22
C GLN A 616 6.59 -1.99 -30.89
N THR A 617 7.85 -2.42 -30.94
CA THR A 617 8.63 -2.74 -29.73
C THR A 617 8.88 -1.51 -28.87
N GLN A 618 9.24 -0.38 -29.48
CA GLN A 618 9.43 0.86 -28.72
C GLN A 618 8.12 1.37 -28.10
N ILE A 619 7.02 1.32 -28.85
CA ILE A 619 5.68 1.73 -28.38
C ILE A 619 5.20 0.81 -27.25
N ALA A 620 5.37 -0.51 -27.41
CA ALA A 620 5.05 -1.52 -26.40
C ALA A 620 5.82 -1.29 -25.11
N ARG A 621 7.11 -0.97 -25.21
CA ARG A 621 7.99 -0.67 -24.08
C ARG A 621 7.47 0.51 -23.26
N VAL A 622 7.12 1.61 -23.92
CA VAL A 622 6.66 2.82 -23.23
C VAL A 622 5.25 2.65 -22.66
N LEU A 623 4.39 1.88 -23.34
CA LEU A 623 3.04 1.54 -22.86
C LEU A 623 3.03 0.42 -21.81
N LYS A 624 4.16 -0.28 -21.61
CA LYS A 624 4.28 -1.47 -20.75
C LYS A 624 3.26 -2.58 -21.11
N VAL A 625 3.02 -2.77 -22.42
CA VAL A 625 2.15 -3.82 -22.99
C VAL A 625 2.96 -4.76 -23.88
N ALA A 626 2.45 -5.93 -24.21
CA ALA A 626 3.13 -6.83 -25.13
C ALA A 626 3.10 -6.29 -26.57
N ALA A 627 4.19 -6.37 -27.32
CA ALA A 627 4.24 -5.89 -28.71
C ALA A 627 3.24 -6.62 -29.63
N SER A 628 2.89 -7.87 -29.29
CA SER A 628 1.85 -8.67 -29.96
C SER A 628 0.43 -8.10 -29.81
N GLN A 629 0.19 -7.24 -28.82
CA GLN A 629 -1.10 -6.56 -28.59
C GLN A 629 -1.25 -5.27 -29.41
N LEU A 630 -0.17 -4.78 -30.04
CA LEU A 630 -0.18 -3.55 -30.82
C LEU A 630 -0.43 -3.84 -32.30
N ASN A 631 -1.63 -3.51 -32.78
CA ASN A 631 -1.93 -3.54 -34.20
C ASN A 631 -1.23 -2.38 -34.93
N SER A 632 -0.36 -2.67 -35.90
CA SER A 632 0.44 -1.68 -36.62
C SER A 632 -0.38 -0.71 -37.48
N GLU A 633 -1.63 -1.05 -37.82
CA GLU A 633 -2.49 -0.25 -38.68
C GLU A 633 -3.47 0.67 -37.91
N VAL A 634 -3.63 0.45 -36.61
CA VAL A 634 -4.53 1.26 -35.77
C VAL A 634 -3.86 2.59 -35.39
N PRO A 635 -4.60 3.70 -35.27
CA PRO A 635 -4.04 4.98 -34.82
C PRO A 635 -3.36 4.89 -33.45
N LEU A 636 -2.16 5.47 -33.33
CA LEU A 636 -1.32 5.44 -32.13
C LEU A 636 -2.02 6.05 -30.89
N SER A 637 -2.95 6.97 -31.09
CA SER A 637 -3.76 7.58 -30.04
C SER A 637 -4.65 6.58 -29.30
N THR A 638 -5.06 5.47 -29.93
CA THR A 638 -5.93 4.47 -29.27
C THR A 638 -5.20 3.68 -28.20
N PHE A 639 -3.85 3.66 -28.25
CA PHE A 639 -3.04 2.95 -27.26
C PHE A 639 -2.85 3.73 -25.96
N GLY A 640 -3.38 4.95 -25.85
CA GLY A 640 -3.31 5.74 -24.62
C GLY A 640 -1.94 6.39 -24.38
N LEU A 641 -1.19 6.70 -25.44
CA LEU A 641 0.06 7.43 -25.34
C LEU A 641 -0.17 8.85 -24.78
N ASP A 642 0.49 9.18 -23.67
CA ASP A 642 0.53 10.54 -23.14
C ASP A 642 1.72 11.36 -23.72
N SER A 643 1.81 12.63 -23.36
CA SER A 643 2.86 13.53 -23.87
C SER A 643 4.28 13.17 -23.41
N LEU A 644 4.44 12.53 -22.25
CA LEU A 644 5.74 12.06 -21.75
C LEU A 644 6.15 10.78 -22.47
N MET A 645 5.22 9.85 -22.65
CA MET A 645 5.41 8.62 -23.43
C MET A 645 5.84 8.92 -24.86
N VAL A 646 5.16 9.86 -25.52
CA VAL A 646 5.55 10.32 -26.87
C VAL A 646 6.93 10.97 -26.86
N PHE A 647 7.27 11.69 -25.80
CA PHE A 647 8.59 12.28 -25.65
C PHE A 647 9.70 11.21 -25.51
N GLU A 648 9.49 10.19 -24.68
CA GLU A 648 10.39 9.04 -24.53
C GLU A 648 10.56 8.29 -25.85
N LEU A 649 9.47 8.05 -26.58
CA LEU A 649 9.49 7.40 -27.90
C LEU A 649 10.27 8.21 -28.91
N LYS A 650 9.99 9.51 -29.03
CA LYS A 650 10.71 10.42 -29.92
C LYS A 650 12.21 10.39 -29.66
N ASN A 651 12.61 10.49 -28.39
CA ASN A 651 14.02 10.46 -28.00
C ASN A 651 14.68 9.14 -28.37
N GLN A 652 14.02 8.02 -28.12
CA GLN A 652 14.57 6.70 -28.45
C GLN A 652 14.77 6.55 -29.97
N ILE A 653 13.79 6.94 -30.78
CA ILE A 653 13.88 6.86 -32.24
C ILE A 653 14.98 7.79 -32.78
N GLN A 654 15.13 8.98 -32.20
CA GLN A 654 16.21 9.90 -32.56
C GLN A 654 17.60 9.33 -32.24
N VAL A 655 17.76 8.66 -31.09
CA VAL A 655 19.02 8.01 -30.70
C VAL A 655 19.37 6.87 -31.66
N ASP A 656 18.40 6.01 -31.96
CA ASP A 656 18.66 4.80 -32.74
C ASP A 656 18.83 5.09 -34.24
N LEU A 657 18.05 6.04 -34.78
CA LEU A 657 17.96 6.29 -36.23
C LEU A 657 18.52 7.66 -36.67
N GLY A 658 18.74 8.59 -35.76
CA GLY A 658 19.17 9.95 -36.08
C GLY A 658 18.12 10.75 -36.88
N VAL A 659 16.84 10.50 -36.60
CA VAL A 659 15.68 11.12 -37.27
C VAL A 659 14.92 11.99 -36.26
N THR A 660 14.47 13.18 -36.68
CA THR A 660 13.75 14.10 -35.79
C THR A 660 12.26 14.03 -36.10
N ILE A 661 11.51 13.45 -35.16
CA ILE A 661 10.05 13.28 -35.28
C ILE A 661 9.36 14.37 -34.48
N SER A 662 8.31 14.97 -35.04
CA SER A 662 7.49 15.96 -34.33
C SER A 662 6.45 15.27 -33.45
N ILE A 663 5.94 15.95 -32.42
CA ILE A 663 4.86 15.39 -31.59
C ILE A 663 3.57 15.21 -32.43
N GLU A 664 3.37 16.05 -33.45
CA GLU A 664 2.21 15.95 -34.36
C GLU A 664 2.17 14.60 -35.09
N ASP A 665 3.34 14.05 -35.44
CA ASP A 665 3.48 12.76 -36.12
C ASP A 665 2.96 11.56 -35.29
N PHE A 666 2.68 11.75 -33.99
CA PHE A 666 2.08 10.73 -33.13
C PHE A 666 0.56 10.89 -32.95
N PHE A 667 -0.02 12.05 -33.30
CA PHE A 667 -1.37 12.45 -32.88
C PHE A 667 -2.33 12.82 -34.02
N LYS A 668 -2.09 12.44 -35.28
CA LYS A 668 -3.04 12.67 -36.39
C LYS A 668 -3.07 11.49 -37.37
N ASP A 669 -4.09 10.63 -37.26
CA ASP A 669 -4.26 9.39 -38.05
C ASP A 669 -2.99 8.52 -38.14
N ALA A 670 -2.03 8.74 -37.24
CA ALA A 670 -0.71 8.16 -37.29
C ALA A 670 -0.82 6.73 -36.79
N SER A 671 -0.54 5.76 -37.66
CA SER A 671 -0.33 4.36 -37.27
C SER A 671 1.17 4.07 -37.23
N VAL A 672 1.55 2.90 -36.71
CA VAL A 672 2.95 2.46 -36.75
C VAL A 672 3.48 2.43 -38.20
N VAL A 673 2.63 2.03 -39.15
CA VAL A 673 2.97 1.98 -40.58
C VAL A 673 3.24 3.38 -41.16
N LEU A 674 2.40 4.36 -40.80
CA LEU A 674 2.56 5.74 -41.28
C LEU A 674 3.81 6.39 -40.69
N LEU A 675 4.04 6.19 -39.38
CA LEU A 675 5.24 6.67 -38.71
C LEU A 675 6.51 6.06 -39.32
N ALA A 676 6.50 4.76 -39.61
CA ALA A 676 7.61 4.10 -40.32
C ALA A 676 7.88 4.73 -41.69
N THR A 677 6.83 5.05 -42.44
CA THR A 677 6.94 5.67 -43.77
C THR A 677 7.54 7.08 -43.70
N GLN A 678 7.14 7.88 -42.71
CA GLN A 678 7.70 9.22 -42.47
C GLN A 678 9.19 9.15 -42.10
N ILE A 679 9.55 8.25 -41.19
CA ILE A 679 10.95 8.02 -40.77
C ILE A 679 11.81 7.63 -41.99
N LEU A 680 11.34 6.72 -42.84
CA LEU A 680 12.06 6.31 -44.06
C LEU A 680 12.25 7.47 -45.06
N THR A 681 11.26 8.36 -45.16
CA THR A 681 11.33 9.55 -46.01
C THR A 681 12.38 10.53 -45.49
N GLN A 682 12.43 10.78 -44.17
CA GLN A 682 13.45 11.63 -43.56
C GLN A 682 14.86 11.02 -43.61
N LEU A 683 14.98 9.69 -43.47
CA LEU A 683 16.28 9.01 -43.59
C LEU A 683 16.90 9.16 -44.99
N THR A 684 16.07 9.36 -46.02
CA THR A 684 16.50 9.49 -47.42
C THR A 684 16.63 10.92 -47.92
N THR A 685 16.04 11.90 -47.22
CA THR A 685 16.19 13.33 -47.52
C THR A 685 17.32 13.93 -46.67
N LYS A 686 18.26 14.65 -47.29
CA LYS A 686 19.32 15.40 -46.59
C LYS A 686 18.72 16.66 -45.95
N THR A 687 18.00 16.52 -44.84
CA THR A 687 17.63 17.66 -44.01
C THR A 687 18.84 18.07 -43.16
N ALA A 688 19.05 19.37 -42.98
CA ALA A 688 20.18 19.90 -42.20
C ALA A 688 20.13 19.33 -40.77
N LEU A 689 21.19 18.60 -40.40
CA LEU A 689 21.33 18.01 -39.08
C LEU A 689 21.40 19.12 -38.03
N GLU A 690 20.60 19.00 -36.96
CA GLU A 690 20.74 19.84 -35.78
C GLU A 690 22.21 19.82 -35.28
N PRO A 691 22.76 20.96 -34.82
CA PRO A 691 24.07 20.96 -34.22
C PRO A 691 24.09 20.05 -32.98
N LYS A 692 25.21 19.35 -32.80
CA LYS A 692 25.41 18.46 -31.66
C LYS A 692 25.64 19.29 -30.39
N LEU A 693 25.09 18.83 -29.26
CA LEU A 693 25.34 19.46 -27.96
C LEU A 693 26.65 18.91 -27.39
N GLU A 694 27.66 19.75 -27.33
CA GLU A 694 29.02 19.38 -26.89
C GLU A 694 29.52 20.30 -25.77
N PRO A 695 30.39 19.81 -24.89
CA PRO A 695 30.98 20.62 -23.83
C PRO A 695 31.79 21.79 -24.39
N ILE A 696 31.59 22.98 -23.84
CA ILE A 696 32.31 24.19 -24.24
C ILE A 696 33.40 24.57 -23.23
N SER A 697 34.42 25.29 -23.69
CA SER A 697 35.46 25.83 -22.79
C SER A 697 34.84 26.78 -21.76
N ARG A 698 35.28 26.69 -20.49
CA ARG A 698 34.90 27.62 -19.41
C ARG A 698 35.78 28.88 -19.37
N ASN A 699 36.80 28.97 -20.23
CA ASN A 699 37.73 30.10 -20.31
C ASN A 699 37.27 31.20 -21.28
N GLN A 700 36.03 31.16 -21.75
CA GLN A 700 35.43 32.14 -22.65
C GLN A 700 34.19 32.77 -22.00
N GLU A 701 33.65 33.81 -22.63
CA GLU A 701 32.36 34.37 -22.22
C GLU A 701 31.26 33.33 -22.39
N LEU A 702 30.56 33.01 -21.30
CA LEU A 702 29.46 32.06 -21.30
C LEU A 702 28.15 32.83 -21.47
N PRO A 703 27.49 32.76 -22.64
CA PRO A 703 26.23 33.46 -22.84
C PRO A 703 25.13 32.84 -21.97
N VAL A 704 24.16 33.65 -21.61
CA VAL A 704 22.88 33.14 -21.09
C VAL A 704 21.99 32.68 -22.25
N CYS A 705 21.03 31.80 -21.96
CA CYS A 705 19.95 31.50 -22.90
C CYS A 705 18.95 32.67 -22.95
N LEU A 706 18.09 32.71 -23.97
CA LEU A 706 17.11 33.80 -24.14
C LEU A 706 16.14 33.94 -22.95
N ALA A 707 15.76 32.81 -22.34
CA ALA A 707 14.86 32.80 -21.19
C ALA A 707 15.55 33.37 -19.93
N GLN A 708 16.83 33.03 -19.71
CA GLN A 708 17.65 33.62 -18.64
C GLN A 708 17.91 35.11 -18.86
N GLU A 709 18.13 35.55 -20.11
CA GLU A 709 18.34 36.97 -20.45
C GLU A 709 17.16 37.83 -20.01
N ARG A 710 15.91 37.35 -20.20
CA ARG A 710 14.73 38.05 -19.71
C ARG A 710 14.64 38.06 -18.20
N LEU A 711 14.83 36.92 -17.53
CA LEU A 711 14.74 36.87 -16.07
C LEU A 711 15.74 37.84 -15.44
N TRP A 712 16.96 37.90 -16.00
CA TRP A 712 17.95 38.89 -15.62
C TRP A 712 17.45 40.32 -15.90
N PHE A 713 16.91 40.60 -17.09
CA PHE A 713 16.35 41.93 -17.41
C PHE A 713 15.22 42.35 -16.48
N LEU A 714 14.32 41.43 -16.09
CA LEU A 714 13.23 41.69 -15.15
C LEU A 714 13.75 42.01 -13.75
N ASP A 715 14.76 41.27 -13.29
CA ASP A 715 15.47 41.56 -12.04
C ASP A 715 16.17 42.94 -12.07
N GLN A 716 16.72 43.36 -13.21
CA GLN A 716 17.28 44.72 -13.35
C GLN A 716 16.21 45.83 -13.33
N LEU A 717 14.98 45.54 -13.75
CA LEU A 717 13.86 46.49 -13.70
C LEU A 717 13.28 46.62 -12.29
N GLU A 718 13.17 45.52 -11.56
CA GLU A 718 12.65 45.48 -10.18
C GLU A 718 13.60 44.71 -9.25
N PRO A 719 14.76 45.30 -8.87
CA PRO A 719 15.74 44.62 -8.02
C PRO A 719 15.16 44.29 -6.65
N GLY A 720 15.53 43.13 -6.10
CA GLY A 720 15.13 42.72 -4.76
C GLY A 720 13.71 42.15 -4.66
N ASN A 721 13.12 41.73 -5.77
CA ASN A 721 11.81 41.09 -5.80
C ASN A 721 11.94 39.54 -5.67
N PRO A 722 11.35 38.88 -4.64
CA PRO A 722 11.42 37.43 -4.46
C PRO A 722 10.50 36.63 -5.40
N PHE A 723 9.81 37.30 -6.33
CA PHE A 723 8.80 36.73 -7.22
C PHE A 723 9.28 35.52 -8.06
N TYR A 724 10.58 35.44 -8.32
CA TYR A 724 11.19 34.34 -9.06
C TYR A 724 11.91 33.31 -8.17
N ASN A 725 11.66 33.34 -6.86
CA ASN A 725 12.12 32.32 -5.94
C ASN A 725 11.28 31.05 -6.06
N VAL A 726 11.95 29.91 -5.90
CA VAL A 726 11.40 28.56 -5.98
C VAL A 726 11.64 27.89 -4.62
N PRO A 727 10.66 27.94 -3.71
CA PRO A 727 10.78 27.31 -2.40
C PRO A 727 10.47 25.81 -2.46
N ILE A 728 11.19 25.06 -1.64
CA ILE A 728 11.05 23.61 -1.46
C ILE A 728 11.09 23.35 0.04
N ALA A 729 10.13 22.59 0.55
CA ALA A 729 10.17 22.04 1.89
C ALA A 729 10.25 20.52 1.80
N VAL A 730 11.12 19.90 2.60
CA VAL A 730 11.21 18.44 2.72
C VAL A 730 11.07 18.09 4.19
N HIS A 731 10.02 17.35 4.52
CA HIS A 731 9.82 16.80 5.85
C HIS A 731 10.70 15.56 6.02
N LEU A 732 11.55 15.58 7.05
CA LEU A 732 12.50 14.53 7.36
C LEU A 732 12.11 13.86 8.68
N THR A 733 11.83 12.56 8.65
CA THR A 733 11.42 11.79 9.83
C THR A 733 12.40 10.65 10.09
N GLY A 734 13.04 10.64 11.27
CA GLY A 734 14.01 9.63 11.67
C GLY A 734 15.32 10.21 12.24
N GLU A 735 16.36 9.37 12.29
CA GLU A 735 17.69 9.74 12.79
C GLU A 735 18.48 10.51 11.72
N LEU A 736 18.52 11.83 11.85
CA LEU A 736 19.20 12.70 10.89
C LEU A 736 20.66 12.96 11.29
N ASN A 737 21.60 12.60 10.41
CA ASN A 737 22.98 13.05 10.51
C ASN A 737 23.17 14.39 9.78
N LEU A 738 23.22 15.47 10.55
CA LEU A 738 23.35 16.84 10.05
C LEU A 738 24.61 17.06 9.21
N THR A 739 25.74 16.48 9.63
CA THR A 739 27.01 16.64 8.93
C THR A 739 26.96 15.96 7.56
N THR A 740 26.40 14.75 7.52
CA THR A 740 26.18 14.02 6.26
C THR A 740 25.24 14.79 5.35
N LEU A 741 24.12 15.33 5.86
CA LEU A 741 23.18 16.11 5.05
C LEU A 741 23.84 17.35 4.41
N GLU A 742 24.61 18.11 5.19
CA GLU A 742 25.34 19.27 4.68
C GLU A 742 26.41 18.87 3.65
N GLN A 743 27.12 17.76 3.87
CA GLN A 743 28.09 17.23 2.90
C GLN A 743 27.40 16.80 1.59
N SER A 744 26.27 16.10 1.68
CA SER A 744 25.52 15.64 0.51
C SER A 744 25.00 16.82 -0.31
N LEU A 745 24.47 17.85 0.35
CA LEU A 745 24.03 19.08 -0.30
C LEU A 745 25.19 19.79 -1.03
N ASN A 746 26.36 19.87 -0.40
CA ASN A 746 27.54 20.47 -1.02
C ASN A 746 28.08 19.63 -2.21
N GLU A 747 27.92 18.31 -2.19
CA GLU A 747 28.28 17.46 -3.32
C GLU A 747 27.35 17.68 -4.53
N VAL A 748 26.05 17.90 -4.32
CA VAL A 748 25.14 18.31 -5.40
C VAL A 748 25.54 19.68 -5.96
N VAL A 749 25.87 20.66 -5.10
CA VAL A 749 26.36 21.98 -5.53
C VAL A 749 27.66 21.90 -6.32
N ARG A 750 28.56 20.98 -5.97
CA ARG A 750 29.80 20.73 -6.74
C ARG A 750 29.49 20.19 -8.13
N ARG A 751 28.62 19.17 -8.18
CA ARG A 751 28.24 18.40 -9.37
C ARG A 751 27.52 19.25 -10.43
N HIS A 752 26.64 20.16 -10.02
CA HIS A 752 25.86 21.01 -10.93
C HIS A 752 26.39 22.43 -10.97
N GLU A 753 26.93 22.86 -12.12
CA GLU A 753 27.46 24.21 -12.31
C GLU A 753 26.40 25.29 -12.05
N ALA A 754 25.14 25.05 -12.42
CA ALA A 754 24.04 26.00 -12.26
C ALA A 754 23.86 26.48 -10.81
N LEU A 755 24.08 25.61 -9.81
CA LEU A 755 23.93 25.94 -8.39
C LEU A 755 25.04 26.87 -7.86
N ARG A 756 26.12 27.03 -8.63
CA ARG A 756 27.28 27.88 -8.32
C ARG A 756 27.53 28.93 -9.40
N THR A 757 26.48 29.26 -10.17
CA THR A 757 26.48 30.30 -11.20
C THR A 757 25.89 31.60 -10.67
N SER A 758 26.53 32.72 -11.04
CA SER A 758 26.02 34.08 -10.90
C SER A 758 25.93 34.75 -12.28
N PHE A 759 25.24 35.88 -12.37
CA PHE A 759 24.96 36.59 -13.61
C PHE A 759 25.50 38.02 -13.53
N SER A 760 26.31 38.41 -14.51
CA SER A 760 26.85 39.78 -14.58
C SER A 760 26.72 40.34 -15.98
N ALA A 761 26.81 41.66 -16.13
CA ALA A 761 26.74 42.30 -17.43
C ALA A 761 28.12 42.62 -18.00
N ILE A 762 28.33 42.31 -19.29
CA ILE A 762 29.43 42.86 -20.11
C ILE A 762 28.78 43.65 -21.24
N GLN A 763 29.11 44.94 -21.38
CA GLN A 763 28.54 45.83 -22.40
C GLN A 763 26.99 45.82 -22.43
N GLY A 764 26.35 45.72 -21.26
CA GLY A 764 24.89 45.70 -21.13
C GLY A 764 24.23 44.36 -21.47
N ARG A 765 25.01 43.29 -21.73
CA ARG A 765 24.49 41.94 -21.99
C ARG A 765 24.81 40.99 -20.82
N PRO A 766 23.86 40.16 -20.37
CA PRO A 766 24.11 39.20 -19.30
C PRO A 766 25.01 38.04 -19.76
N ILE A 767 25.94 37.66 -18.89
CA ILE A 767 26.81 36.49 -19.01
C ILE A 767 26.74 35.65 -17.73
N GLN A 768 27.00 34.35 -17.87
CA GLN A 768 27.12 33.41 -16.76
C GLN A 768 28.55 33.43 -16.19
N LYS A 769 28.66 33.51 -14.86
CA LYS A 769 29.92 33.38 -14.11
C LYS A 769 29.82 32.18 -13.16
N ILE A 770 30.53 31.13 -13.51
CA ILE A 770 30.52 29.87 -12.77
C ILE A 770 31.70 29.87 -11.79
N ALA A 771 31.42 29.80 -10.48
CA ALA A 771 32.47 29.71 -9.48
C ALA A 771 33.11 28.30 -9.50
N PRO A 772 34.45 28.15 -9.55
CA PRO A 772 35.10 26.83 -9.67
C PRO A 772 34.83 25.94 -8.46
N THR A 773 34.69 26.54 -7.28
CA THR A 773 34.25 25.88 -6.05
C THR A 773 33.32 26.83 -5.30
N LEU A 774 32.28 26.28 -4.67
CA LEU A 774 31.36 27.02 -3.83
C LEU A 774 30.84 26.05 -2.76
N LYS A 775 30.81 26.49 -1.51
CA LYS A 775 30.21 25.73 -0.41
C LYS A 775 29.05 26.49 0.19
N ILE A 776 27.99 25.79 0.52
CA ILE A 776 26.84 26.33 1.23
C ILE A 776 26.77 25.74 2.63
N THR A 777 26.42 26.59 3.58
CA THR A 777 26.22 26.20 4.99
C THR A 777 24.77 25.80 5.22
N LEU A 778 24.53 24.81 6.08
CA LEU A 778 23.18 24.41 6.50
C LEU A 778 22.88 24.89 7.93
N PRO A 779 22.40 26.14 8.12
CA PRO A 779 22.03 26.63 9.45
C PRO A 779 20.83 25.85 10.00
N VAL A 780 20.90 25.51 11.29
CA VAL A 780 19.84 24.81 12.02
C VAL A 780 19.11 25.78 12.94
N THR A 781 17.80 25.72 12.98
CA THR A 781 16.96 26.45 13.94
C THR A 781 16.10 25.49 14.73
N ASP A 782 16.18 25.57 16.05
CA ASP A 782 15.43 24.73 16.97
C ASP A 782 14.05 25.31 17.25
N LEU A 783 13.02 24.54 16.90
CA LEU A 783 11.61 24.92 17.06
C LEU A 783 10.82 23.77 17.71
N PRO A 784 11.19 23.37 18.95
CA PRO A 784 10.56 22.23 19.61
C PRO A 784 9.05 22.44 19.80
N GLY A 785 8.25 21.47 19.35
CA GLY A 785 6.79 21.47 19.53
C GLY A 785 6.00 22.32 18.54
N VAL A 786 6.65 22.86 17.49
CA VAL A 786 5.97 23.56 16.39
C VAL A 786 5.39 22.53 15.41
N SER A 787 4.11 22.70 15.05
CA SER A 787 3.46 21.82 14.06
C SER A 787 4.06 21.99 12.66
N VAL A 788 3.93 20.97 11.81
CA VAL A 788 4.36 21.01 10.40
C VAL A 788 3.73 22.21 9.66
N ASP A 789 2.45 22.52 9.90
CA ASP A 789 1.77 23.66 9.27
C ASP A 789 2.36 25.02 9.69
N SER A 790 2.75 25.14 10.96
CA SER A 790 3.42 26.34 11.47
C SER A 790 4.83 26.47 10.89
N ALA A 791 5.54 25.35 10.72
CA ALA A 791 6.84 25.31 10.06
C ALA A 791 6.76 25.68 8.56
N LEU A 792 5.67 25.34 7.87
CA LEU A 792 5.42 25.79 6.49
C LEU A 792 5.24 27.31 6.40
N SER A 793 4.67 27.96 7.41
CA SER A 793 4.60 29.43 7.43
C SER A 793 5.99 30.07 7.49
N ILE A 794 6.93 29.45 8.21
CA ILE A 794 8.34 29.87 8.25
C ILE A 794 9.02 29.63 6.90
N ALA A 795 8.66 28.55 6.20
CA ALA A 795 9.13 28.29 4.84
C ALA A 795 8.70 29.41 3.87
N THR A 796 7.47 29.92 3.99
CA THR A 796 6.98 31.05 3.20
C THR A 796 7.77 32.34 3.48
N GLU A 797 8.02 32.67 4.75
CA GLU A 797 8.85 33.83 5.09
C GLU A 797 10.29 33.69 4.55
N PHE A 798 10.87 32.49 4.66
CA PHE A 798 12.19 32.19 4.11
C PHE A 798 12.23 32.34 2.58
N ALA A 799 11.14 31.98 1.89
CA ALA A 799 10.99 32.12 0.45
C ALA A 799 10.90 33.57 -0.04
N GLN A 800 10.42 34.50 0.81
CA GLN A 800 10.22 35.91 0.46
C GLN A 800 11.50 36.77 0.52
N GLN A 801 12.61 36.21 0.97
CA GLN A 801 13.88 36.92 0.96
C GLN A 801 14.43 37.00 -0.48
N PRO A 802 14.83 38.17 -1.00
CA PRO A 802 15.31 38.26 -2.38
C PRO A 802 16.71 37.63 -2.59
N PHE A 803 17.04 37.36 -3.85
CA PHE A 803 18.41 37.03 -4.29
C PHE A 803 19.02 38.22 -5.03
N ASP A 804 20.35 38.35 -4.97
CA ASP A 804 21.13 39.20 -5.87
C ASP A 804 21.74 38.32 -6.95
N LEU A 805 21.28 38.47 -8.20
CA LEU A 805 21.73 37.61 -9.31
C LEU A 805 23.22 37.74 -9.60
N SER A 806 23.87 38.82 -9.17
CA SER A 806 25.31 39.04 -9.35
C SER A 806 26.20 38.28 -8.34
N GLN A 807 25.60 37.69 -7.31
CA GLN A 807 26.28 37.00 -6.21
C GLN A 807 25.84 35.54 -6.13
N ALA A 808 26.77 34.60 -6.31
CA ALA A 808 26.50 33.18 -6.04
C ALA A 808 26.65 32.87 -4.53
N PRO A 809 25.92 31.89 -3.97
CA PRO A 809 24.97 31.00 -4.63
C PRO A 809 23.56 31.58 -4.76
N LEU A 810 22.86 31.21 -5.83
CA LEU A 810 21.43 31.47 -6.02
C LEU A 810 20.56 30.33 -5.46
N LEU A 811 21.09 29.65 -4.43
CA LEU A 811 20.49 28.57 -3.63
C LEU A 811 20.74 28.89 -2.16
N ARG A 812 19.70 28.82 -1.33
CA ARG A 812 19.77 28.90 0.13
C ARG A 812 19.16 27.66 0.75
N ALA A 813 19.73 27.24 1.87
CA ALA A 813 19.25 26.10 2.64
C ALA A 813 19.13 26.46 4.12
N LYS A 814 18.16 25.86 4.81
CA LYS A 814 17.97 25.98 6.25
C LYS A 814 17.30 24.71 6.77
N LEU A 815 17.68 24.24 7.94
CA LEU A 815 17.02 23.13 8.60
C LEU A 815 16.26 23.62 9.83
N LEU A 816 14.99 23.25 9.95
CA LEU A 816 14.20 23.42 11.16
C LEU A 816 14.17 22.10 11.92
N ARG A 817 14.56 22.09 13.19
CA ARG A 817 14.43 20.92 14.06
C ARG A 817 13.16 21.05 14.89
N LEU A 818 12.15 20.25 14.57
CA LEU A 818 10.81 20.29 15.20
C LEU A 818 10.76 19.39 16.45
N THR A 819 11.40 18.23 16.38
CA THR A 819 11.63 17.32 17.51
C THR A 819 13.01 16.66 17.37
N GLN A 820 13.33 15.65 18.18
CA GLN A 820 14.57 14.87 17.99
C GLN A 820 14.54 14.01 16.71
N GLN A 821 13.36 13.63 16.23
CA GLN A 821 13.20 12.76 15.06
C GLN A 821 12.51 13.46 13.88
N GLU A 822 11.92 14.63 14.08
CA GLU A 822 11.24 15.38 13.02
C GLU A 822 11.99 16.67 12.69
N HIS A 823 12.30 16.83 11.41
CA HIS A 823 13.00 17.99 10.88
C HIS A 823 12.34 18.45 9.58
N MET A 824 12.53 19.72 9.23
CA MET A 824 12.09 20.27 7.95
C MET A 824 13.28 20.96 7.26
N LEU A 825 13.69 20.41 6.13
CA LEU A 825 14.71 21.00 5.27
C LEU A 825 14.03 21.98 4.31
N LEU A 826 14.41 23.25 4.42
CA LEU A 826 14.00 24.33 3.55
C LEU A 826 15.09 24.60 2.53
N LEU A 827 14.75 24.54 1.24
CA LEU A 827 15.63 24.92 0.15
C LEU A 827 14.92 25.98 -0.69
N VAL A 828 15.61 27.06 -1.03
CA VAL A 828 15.07 28.10 -1.92
C VAL A 828 16.08 28.37 -3.02
N MET A 829 15.67 28.25 -4.27
CA MET A 829 16.49 28.57 -5.45
C MET A 829 15.88 29.72 -6.23
N HIS A 830 16.68 30.42 -7.04
CA HIS A 830 16.13 31.35 -8.04
C HIS A 830 15.77 30.62 -9.34
N HIS A 831 14.66 30.99 -9.99
CA HIS A 831 14.21 30.38 -11.25
C HIS A 831 15.25 30.48 -12.38
N ILE A 832 16.12 31.51 -12.37
CA ILE A 832 17.15 31.67 -13.41
C ILE A 832 18.16 30.49 -13.46
N ILE A 833 18.28 29.72 -12.37
CA ILE A 833 19.15 28.54 -12.29
C ILE A 833 18.35 27.22 -12.12
N SER A 834 17.03 27.27 -12.06
CA SER A 834 16.21 26.11 -11.71
C SER A 834 14.77 26.17 -12.20
N ASP A 835 14.18 25.00 -12.44
CA ASP A 835 12.77 24.80 -12.76
C ASP A 835 12.17 23.69 -11.90
N GLY A 836 10.86 23.42 -12.06
CA GLY A 836 10.18 22.38 -11.28
C GLY A 836 10.79 20.98 -11.45
N TRP A 837 11.32 20.66 -12.63
CA TRP A 837 12.01 19.40 -12.90
C TRP A 837 13.35 19.32 -12.14
N SER A 838 14.09 20.42 -12.08
CA SER A 838 15.35 20.54 -11.32
C SER A 838 15.16 20.26 -9.82
N ILE A 839 13.99 20.55 -9.26
CA ILE A 839 13.66 20.23 -7.85
C ILE A 839 13.68 18.71 -7.63
N GLY A 840 13.06 17.94 -8.54
CA GLY A 840 13.05 16.48 -8.48
C GLY A 840 14.46 15.90 -8.50
N ILE A 841 15.30 16.37 -9.43
CA ILE A 841 16.71 15.95 -9.52
C ILE A 841 17.47 16.27 -8.23
N LEU A 842 17.31 17.50 -7.71
CA LEU A 842 17.98 17.94 -6.48
C LEU A 842 17.65 17.03 -5.30
N ILE A 843 16.37 16.70 -5.09
CA ILE A 843 15.92 15.85 -3.97
C ILE A 843 16.40 14.40 -4.15
N GLN A 844 16.28 13.84 -5.36
CA GLN A 844 16.72 12.48 -5.65
C GLN A 844 18.23 12.31 -5.45
N GLU A 845 19.04 13.19 -6.05
CA GLU A 845 20.49 13.12 -5.91
C GLU A 845 20.93 13.38 -4.46
N LEU A 846 20.29 14.31 -3.74
CA LEU A 846 20.56 14.56 -2.33
C LEU A 846 20.36 13.29 -1.49
N ALA A 847 19.26 12.55 -1.73
CA ALA A 847 18.96 11.32 -1.00
C ALA A 847 19.97 10.20 -1.33
N GLU A 848 20.34 10.03 -2.60
CA GLU A 848 21.27 8.99 -3.04
C GLU A 848 22.71 9.23 -2.54
N ILE A 849 23.15 10.49 -2.54
CA ILE A 849 24.42 10.90 -1.97
C ILE A 849 24.40 10.74 -0.44
N TYR A 850 23.33 11.16 0.23
CA TYR A 850 23.19 10.98 1.70
C TYR A 850 23.27 9.51 2.10
N LYS A 851 22.60 8.61 1.36
CA LYS A 851 22.65 7.16 1.56
C LYS A 851 24.06 6.60 1.46
N SER A 852 24.90 7.15 0.58
CA SER A 852 26.28 6.68 0.39
C SER A 852 27.22 7.27 1.43
N PHE A 853 27.11 8.58 1.69
CA PHE A 853 27.93 9.28 2.67
C PHE A 853 27.66 8.80 4.10
N SER A 854 26.43 8.43 4.45
CA SER A 854 26.09 7.84 5.76
C SER A 854 26.80 6.50 6.01
N LYS A 855 27.23 5.81 4.95
CA LYS A 855 28.03 4.57 5.00
C LYS A 855 29.54 4.82 4.86
N GLY A 856 29.97 6.07 4.76
CA GLY A 856 31.37 6.42 4.48
C GLY A 856 31.85 6.09 3.07
N LEU A 857 30.93 5.91 2.10
CA LEU A 857 31.22 5.66 0.69
C LEU A 857 31.25 6.97 -0.11
N PRO A 858 31.98 7.04 -1.25
CA PRO A 858 31.94 8.21 -2.13
C PRO A 858 30.58 8.35 -2.84
N SER A 859 30.39 9.47 -3.54
CA SER A 859 29.17 9.71 -4.33
C SER A 859 29.01 8.60 -5.39
N PRO A 860 27.82 7.97 -5.50
CA PRO A 860 27.58 6.92 -6.47
C PRO A 860 27.28 7.47 -7.87
N LEU A 861 27.09 8.79 -7.99
CA LEU A 861 26.64 9.44 -9.21
C LEU A 861 27.81 9.74 -10.17
N PRO A 862 27.76 9.28 -11.44
CA PRO A 862 28.81 9.52 -12.42
C PRO A 862 28.83 10.99 -12.85
N GLU A 863 30.00 11.58 -13.09
CA GLU A 863 30.14 12.99 -13.53
C GLU A 863 29.29 13.31 -14.76
N LEU A 864 28.72 14.52 -14.78
CA LEU A 864 27.86 14.97 -15.88
C LEU A 864 28.73 15.32 -17.09
N THR A 865 28.43 14.72 -18.24
CA THR A 865 29.18 14.92 -19.48
C THR A 865 28.95 16.31 -20.08
N ILE A 866 27.81 16.94 -19.78
CA ILE A 866 27.47 18.31 -20.14
C ILE A 866 26.87 19.03 -18.93
N GLN A 867 26.82 20.36 -18.99
CA GLN A 867 26.25 21.23 -17.97
C GLN A 867 25.32 22.25 -18.61
N TYR A 868 24.57 23.00 -17.80
CA TYR A 868 23.59 23.96 -18.30
C TYR A 868 24.20 25.05 -19.21
N ALA A 869 25.44 25.48 -18.94
CA ALA A 869 26.13 26.47 -19.76
C ALA A 869 26.38 25.97 -21.20
N ASP A 870 26.61 24.66 -21.37
CA ASP A 870 26.78 24.03 -22.69
C ASP A 870 25.45 24.07 -23.48
N PHE A 871 24.33 23.78 -22.79
CA PHE A 871 22.99 23.89 -23.36
C PHE A 871 22.66 25.33 -23.77
N ALA A 872 22.91 26.31 -22.91
CA ALA A 872 22.64 27.73 -23.19
C ALA A 872 23.40 28.23 -24.43
N TYR A 873 24.66 27.80 -24.58
CA TYR A 873 25.48 28.11 -25.75
C TYR A 873 24.95 27.43 -27.01
N TRP A 874 24.64 26.13 -26.94
CA TRP A 874 24.08 25.36 -28.05
C TRP A 874 22.75 25.95 -28.55
N GLN A 875 21.82 26.26 -27.64
CA GLN A 875 20.50 26.79 -28.00
C GLN A 875 20.63 28.08 -28.81
N LYS A 876 21.57 28.95 -28.44
CA LYS A 876 21.82 30.21 -29.14
C LYS A 876 22.37 30.01 -30.55
N GLN A 877 23.16 28.97 -30.78
CA GLN A 877 23.69 28.62 -32.10
C GLN A 877 22.65 27.94 -32.99
N TRP A 878 21.75 27.16 -32.40
CA TRP A 878 20.72 26.42 -33.13
C TRP A 878 19.52 27.31 -33.49
N LEU A 879 19.02 28.09 -32.53
CA LEU A 879 17.81 28.90 -32.67
C LEU A 879 18.11 30.26 -33.32
N GLN A 880 18.57 30.22 -34.57
CA GLN A 880 18.86 31.40 -35.39
C GLN A 880 18.52 31.14 -36.86
N GLY A 881 18.53 32.20 -37.69
CA GLY A 881 18.28 32.09 -39.12
C GLY A 881 16.92 31.50 -39.46
N GLU A 882 16.88 30.51 -40.35
CA GLU A 882 15.65 29.88 -40.84
C GLU A 882 14.85 29.17 -39.73
N VAL A 883 15.54 28.52 -38.79
CA VAL A 883 14.90 27.81 -37.67
C VAL A 883 14.09 28.79 -36.80
N LEU A 884 14.71 29.91 -36.40
CA LEU A 884 14.04 30.95 -35.63
C LEU A 884 12.89 31.60 -36.44
N ASN A 885 13.09 31.86 -37.73
CA ASN A 885 12.07 32.48 -38.57
C ASN A 885 10.83 31.60 -38.71
N ASN A 886 11.00 30.29 -38.86
CA ASN A 886 9.88 29.34 -38.94
C ASN A 886 9.06 29.34 -37.65
N GLN A 887 9.75 29.25 -36.52
CA GLN A 887 9.15 29.34 -35.18
C GLN A 887 8.36 30.64 -34.98
N VAL A 888 8.97 31.80 -35.28
CA VAL A 888 8.33 33.12 -35.13
C VAL A 888 7.14 33.29 -36.08
N THR A 889 7.23 32.78 -37.30
CA THR A 889 6.16 32.92 -38.32
C THR A 889 4.87 32.24 -37.86
N TYR A 890 4.97 31.01 -37.35
CA TYR A 890 3.82 30.30 -36.78
C TYR A 890 3.17 31.10 -35.67
N TRP A 891 3.95 31.57 -34.69
CA TRP A 891 3.40 32.29 -33.54
C TRP A 891 2.78 33.63 -33.92
N LYS A 892 3.36 34.38 -34.87
CA LYS A 892 2.76 35.61 -35.41
C LYS A 892 1.44 35.34 -36.12
N GLN A 893 1.29 34.20 -36.79
CA GLN A 893 0.04 33.79 -37.40
C GLN A 893 -1.00 33.38 -36.35
N GLN A 894 -0.61 32.54 -35.38
CA GLN A 894 -1.47 32.04 -34.31
C GLN A 894 -1.99 33.16 -33.39
N LEU A 895 -1.18 34.19 -33.18
CA LEU A 895 -1.49 35.34 -32.31
C LEU A 895 -1.83 36.61 -33.11
N ARG A 896 -2.27 36.45 -34.36
CA ARG A 896 -2.61 37.59 -35.24
C ARG A 896 -3.79 38.41 -34.72
N GLY A 897 -3.75 39.72 -34.91
CA GLY A 897 -4.83 40.64 -34.54
C GLY A 897 -4.73 41.13 -33.09
N SER A 898 -5.79 41.74 -32.58
CA SER A 898 -5.84 42.19 -31.18
C SER A 898 -5.88 40.99 -30.24
N LEU A 899 -5.02 41.01 -29.21
CA LEU A 899 -5.02 40.00 -28.16
C LEU A 899 -6.04 40.40 -27.08
N PRO A 900 -7.12 39.62 -26.88
CA PRO A 900 -8.11 39.94 -25.87
C PRO A 900 -7.52 39.83 -24.46
N ILE A 901 -7.78 40.83 -23.63
CA ILE A 901 -7.56 40.75 -22.18
C ILE A 901 -8.76 40.02 -21.59
N LEU A 902 -8.52 38.97 -20.83
CA LEU A 902 -9.58 38.22 -20.17
C LEU A 902 -10.25 39.05 -19.06
N GLN A 903 -11.56 39.27 -19.18
CA GLN A 903 -12.40 40.01 -18.26
C GLN A 903 -13.21 39.03 -17.42
N LEU A 904 -12.65 38.61 -16.30
CA LEU A 904 -13.35 37.79 -15.31
C LEU A 904 -14.15 38.70 -14.34
N PRO A 905 -15.28 38.22 -13.80
CA PRO A 905 -16.00 38.93 -12.76
C PRO A 905 -15.19 38.84 -11.47
N THR A 906 -14.47 39.91 -11.16
CA THR A 906 -13.65 40.01 -9.94
C THR A 906 -14.49 40.53 -8.77
N ASP A 907 -14.21 40.05 -7.57
CA ASP A 907 -14.86 40.52 -6.34
C ASP A 907 -14.39 41.94 -5.96
N ARG A 908 -13.20 42.33 -6.46
CA ARG A 908 -12.55 43.62 -6.21
C ARG A 908 -12.07 44.25 -7.53
N SER A 909 -12.02 45.57 -7.58
CA SER A 909 -11.53 46.28 -8.77
C SER A 909 -10.03 46.06 -8.98
N ARG A 910 -9.63 45.77 -10.23
CA ARG A 910 -8.22 45.59 -10.57
C ARG A 910 -7.41 46.86 -10.26
N PRO A 911 -6.29 46.76 -9.51
CA PRO A 911 -5.45 47.91 -9.21
C PRO A 911 -4.69 48.40 -10.46
N ALA A 912 -4.33 49.68 -10.49
CA ALA A 912 -3.57 50.29 -11.59
C ALA A 912 -2.15 49.72 -11.74
N ILE A 913 -1.56 49.27 -10.63
CA ILE A 913 -0.31 48.53 -10.56
C ILE A 913 -0.63 47.20 -9.90
N GLN A 914 -0.30 46.10 -10.56
CA GLN A 914 -0.56 44.78 -10.00
C GLN A 914 0.28 44.54 -8.75
N THR A 915 -0.32 43.96 -7.72
CA THR A 915 0.44 43.26 -6.69
C THR A 915 0.49 41.77 -7.01
N PHE A 916 1.31 41.04 -6.26
CA PHE A 916 1.52 39.62 -6.46
C PHE A 916 1.02 38.78 -5.29
N THR A 917 0.23 39.32 -4.36
CA THR A 917 -0.29 38.52 -3.24
C THR A 917 -1.30 37.48 -3.75
N GLY A 918 -1.09 36.22 -3.37
CA GLY A 918 -1.87 35.09 -3.86
C GLY A 918 -2.27 34.12 -2.75
N LYS A 919 -3.31 33.34 -3.02
CA LYS A 919 -3.73 32.17 -2.23
C LYS A 919 -4.08 31.01 -3.16
N LYS A 920 -4.13 29.81 -2.61
CA LYS A 920 -4.53 28.57 -3.30
C LYS A 920 -5.74 27.96 -2.61
N GLU A 921 -6.76 27.59 -3.37
CA GLU A 921 -7.80 26.65 -2.93
C GLU A 921 -7.51 25.28 -3.54
N PHE A 922 -7.49 24.23 -2.71
CA PHE A 922 -7.27 22.86 -3.16
C PHE A 922 -8.59 22.13 -3.43
N PHE A 923 -8.56 21.16 -4.33
CA PHE A 923 -9.70 20.31 -4.62
C PHE A 923 -9.28 18.88 -4.95
N ALA A 924 -10.20 17.95 -4.72
CA ALA A 924 -10.08 16.55 -5.08
C ALA A 924 -11.37 16.13 -5.80
N PHE A 925 -11.23 15.62 -7.02
CA PHE A 925 -12.31 15.03 -7.80
C PHE A 925 -12.15 13.50 -7.80
N PRO A 926 -13.25 12.74 -7.67
CA PRO A 926 -13.20 11.30 -7.45
C PRO A 926 -12.66 10.54 -8.67
N LYS A 927 -12.04 9.39 -8.42
CA LYS A 927 -11.49 8.47 -9.44
C LYS A 927 -12.47 8.16 -10.57
N ALA A 928 -13.76 7.98 -10.26
CA ALA A 928 -14.77 7.73 -11.29
C ALA A 928 -14.83 8.85 -12.35
N LEU A 929 -14.61 10.12 -11.95
CA LEU A 929 -14.57 11.23 -12.90
C LEU A 929 -13.28 11.22 -13.74
N SER A 930 -12.12 10.89 -13.15
CA SER A 930 -10.87 10.80 -13.90
C SER A 930 -10.87 9.63 -14.89
N GLU A 931 -11.39 8.46 -14.49
CA GLU A 931 -11.58 7.31 -15.38
C GLU A 931 -12.52 7.62 -16.54
N ALA A 932 -13.61 8.35 -16.27
CA ALA A 932 -14.57 8.74 -17.28
C ALA A 932 -13.97 9.78 -18.25
N VAL A 933 -13.16 10.73 -17.76
CA VAL A 933 -12.34 11.62 -18.61
C VAL A 933 -11.33 10.82 -19.44
N ASN A 934 -10.67 9.82 -18.87
CA ASN A 934 -9.72 8.97 -19.59
C ASN A 934 -10.38 8.11 -20.68
N ASN A 935 -11.63 7.67 -20.45
CA ASN A 935 -12.46 7.04 -21.48
C ASN A 935 -12.75 8.00 -22.64
N LEU A 936 -13.17 9.24 -22.33
CA LEU A 936 -13.41 10.27 -23.34
C LEU A 936 -12.15 10.60 -24.14
N ASN A 937 -10.99 10.70 -23.46
CA ASN A 937 -9.69 10.96 -24.10
C ASN A 937 -9.37 9.90 -25.17
N ARG A 938 -9.60 8.62 -24.85
CA ARG A 938 -9.41 7.51 -25.80
C ARG A 938 -10.39 7.58 -26.97
N GLN A 939 -11.67 7.86 -26.70
CA GLN A 939 -12.71 7.94 -27.72
C GLN A 939 -12.44 9.07 -28.74
N GLU A 940 -12.01 10.24 -28.28
CA GLU A 940 -11.77 11.41 -29.13
C GLU A 940 -10.33 11.50 -29.66
N SER A 941 -9.47 10.52 -29.32
CA SER A 941 -8.04 10.52 -29.68
C SER A 941 -7.32 11.82 -29.26
N VAL A 942 -7.52 12.22 -28.02
CA VAL A 942 -6.91 13.42 -27.41
C VAL A 942 -6.16 13.08 -26.12
N THR A 943 -5.24 13.96 -25.73
CA THR A 943 -4.59 13.85 -24.42
C THR A 943 -5.47 14.42 -23.32
N GLN A 944 -5.29 13.94 -22.09
CA GLN A 944 -5.97 14.49 -20.90
C GLN A 944 -5.74 16.00 -20.73
N PHE A 945 -4.55 16.49 -21.08
CA PHE A 945 -4.24 17.91 -21.11
C PHE A 945 -5.23 18.69 -21.99
N MET A 946 -5.51 18.21 -23.21
CA MET A 946 -6.42 18.87 -24.15
C MET A 946 -7.86 18.91 -23.61
N THR A 947 -8.33 17.82 -23.02
CA THR A 947 -9.67 17.72 -22.44
C THR A 947 -9.84 18.67 -21.25
N LEU A 948 -8.92 18.62 -20.28
CA LEU A 948 -8.97 19.48 -19.09
C LEU A 948 -8.79 20.96 -19.46
N LEU A 949 -7.90 21.30 -20.41
CA LEU A 949 -7.75 22.65 -20.92
C LEU A 949 -9.02 23.14 -21.63
N THR A 950 -9.70 22.27 -22.37
CA THR A 950 -10.97 22.59 -23.05
C THR A 950 -12.03 22.95 -22.01
N VAL A 951 -12.18 22.13 -20.97
CA VAL A 951 -13.15 22.40 -19.89
C VAL A 951 -12.80 23.67 -19.13
N PHE A 952 -11.51 23.92 -18.86
CA PHE A 952 -11.07 25.17 -18.25
C PHE A 952 -11.40 26.39 -19.13
N LYS A 953 -11.20 26.32 -20.45
CA LYS A 953 -11.59 27.38 -21.38
C LYS A 953 -13.11 27.59 -21.40
N ILE A 954 -13.92 26.54 -21.30
CA ILE A 954 -15.38 26.66 -21.18
C ILE A 954 -15.76 27.36 -19.88
N LEU A 955 -15.12 27.00 -18.75
CA LEU A 955 -15.32 27.69 -17.49
C LEU A 955 -15.04 29.19 -17.63
N LEU A 956 -13.90 29.56 -18.22
CA LEU A 956 -13.55 30.96 -18.45
C LEU A 956 -14.55 31.67 -19.37
N TYR A 957 -15.06 31.00 -20.41
CA TYR A 957 -16.14 31.52 -21.26
C TYR A 957 -17.42 31.79 -20.45
N CYS A 958 -17.83 30.85 -19.60
CA CYS A 958 -19.05 31.01 -18.80
C CYS A 958 -18.99 32.21 -17.85
N TYR A 959 -17.79 32.58 -17.39
CA TYR A 959 -17.58 33.72 -16.51
C TYR A 959 -17.33 35.04 -17.24
N SER A 960 -16.66 35.02 -18.40
CA SER A 960 -16.27 36.25 -19.14
C SER A 960 -17.20 36.61 -20.29
N ASN A 961 -17.96 35.62 -20.80
CA ASN A 961 -18.71 35.70 -22.06
C ASN A 961 -17.83 36.11 -23.26
N GLN A 962 -16.52 35.85 -23.20
CA GLN A 962 -15.58 36.15 -24.28
C GLN A 962 -15.37 34.91 -25.16
N GLU A 963 -15.57 35.08 -26.47
CA GLU A 963 -15.42 34.01 -27.46
C GLU A 963 -13.97 33.74 -27.88
N GLU A 964 -13.00 34.56 -27.46
CA GLU A 964 -11.58 34.31 -27.69
C GLU A 964 -10.85 34.24 -26.36
N ILE A 965 -10.24 33.09 -26.06
CA ILE A 965 -9.61 32.82 -24.76
C ILE A 965 -8.17 32.39 -24.97
N ILE A 966 -7.26 33.12 -24.33
CA ILE A 966 -5.82 32.84 -24.30
C ILE A 966 -5.46 32.29 -22.92
N VAL A 967 -4.85 31.11 -22.90
CA VAL A 967 -4.37 30.46 -21.67
C VAL A 967 -2.88 30.18 -21.83
N GLY A 968 -2.09 30.54 -20.83
CA GLY A 968 -0.68 30.13 -20.77
C GLY A 968 -0.54 28.71 -20.27
N SER A 969 0.40 27.94 -20.82
CA SER A 969 0.75 26.61 -20.32
C SER A 969 2.26 26.42 -20.32
N PRO A 970 2.87 25.93 -19.21
CA PRO A 970 4.29 25.63 -19.22
C PRO A 970 4.58 24.36 -20.03
N VAL A 971 5.79 24.27 -20.56
CA VAL A 971 6.39 23.04 -21.10
C VAL A 971 7.80 22.87 -20.54
N VAL A 972 8.20 21.62 -20.33
CA VAL A 972 9.44 21.25 -19.63
C VAL A 972 10.69 21.76 -20.36
N GLY A 973 10.65 21.92 -21.69
CA GLY A 973 11.73 22.46 -22.52
C GLY A 973 13.02 21.62 -22.55
N ARG A 974 12.99 20.41 -21.97
CA ARG A 974 14.09 19.41 -22.00
C ARG A 974 13.88 18.46 -23.16
N THR A 975 14.04 18.95 -24.39
CA THR A 975 13.75 18.14 -25.60
C THR A 975 14.82 17.11 -25.94
N ARG A 976 15.88 17.00 -25.12
CA ARG A 976 17.07 16.18 -25.36
C ARG A 976 17.46 15.36 -24.14
N ARG A 977 17.89 14.11 -24.35
CA ARG A 977 18.31 13.18 -23.29
C ARG A 977 19.47 13.72 -22.45
N GLU A 978 20.41 14.40 -23.08
CA GLU A 978 21.59 14.94 -22.39
C GLU A 978 21.18 16.00 -21.34
N THR A 979 20.01 16.63 -21.51
CA THR A 979 19.48 17.64 -20.57
C THR A 979 18.66 17.07 -19.43
N GLU A 980 18.31 15.77 -19.46
CA GLU A 980 17.39 15.13 -18.51
C GLU A 980 17.85 15.22 -17.05
N LYS A 981 19.16 15.06 -16.82
CA LYS A 981 19.78 15.04 -15.48
C LYS A 981 20.34 16.40 -15.03
N LEU A 982 20.14 17.47 -15.80
CA LEU A 982 20.74 18.78 -15.49
C LEU A 982 19.86 19.61 -14.55
N ILE A 983 20.46 20.27 -13.56
CA ILE A 983 19.80 21.38 -12.87
C ILE A 983 19.98 22.66 -13.70
N GLY A 984 18.88 23.36 -13.97
CA GLY A 984 18.88 24.56 -14.81
C GLY A 984 17.49 25.07 -15.14
N PHE A 985 17.40 26.19 -15.87
CA PHE A 985 16.13 26.77 -16.30
C PHE A 985 15.78 26.34 -17.73
N PHE A 986 14.97 25.29 -17.89
CA PHE A 986 14.53 24.80 -19.20
C PHE A 986 13.07 25.13 -19.51
N LEU A 987 12.29 25.49 -18.48
CA LEU A 987 10.88 25.81 -18.61
C LEU A 987 10.61 26.87 -19.69
N ASN A 988 9.72 26.55 -20.63
CA ASN A 988 9.17 27.52 -21.57
C ASN A 988 7.65 27.65 -21.37
N THR A 989 7.04 28.73 -21.89
CA THR A 989 5.60 28.98 -21.75
C THR A 989 4.94 29.15 -23.11
N LEU A 990 3.94 28.32 -23.39
CA LEU A 990 3.13 28.36 -24.61
C LEU A 990 1.88 29.25 -24.42
N VAL A 991 1.51 29.96 -25.48
CA VAL A 991 0.37 30.90 -25.48
C VAL A 991 -0.78 30.30 -26.30
N LEU A 992 -1.71 29.64 -25.64
CA LEU A 992 -2.75 28.84 -26.29
C LEU A 992 -4.02 29.69 -26.53
N ARG A 993 -4.06 30.43 -27.65
CA ARG A 993 -5.25 31.17 -28.12
C ARG A 993 -6.23 30.21 -28.80
N THR A 994 -7.48 30.22 -28.35
CA THR A 994 -8.56 29.41 -28.96
C THR A 994 -9.79 30.28 -29.22
N ASN A 995 -10.41 30.06 -30.37
CA ASN A 995 -11.67 30.68 -30.76
C ASN A 995 -12.85 29.75 -30.41
N LEU A 996 -13.73 30.23 -29.52
CA LEU A 996 -14.92 29.58 -29.01
C LEU A 996 -16.22 30.10 -29.67
N SER A 997 -16.13 31.01 -30.65
CA SER A 997 -17.30 31.57 -31.36
C SER A 997 -18.10 30.51 -32.12
N GLY A 998 -19.37 30.83 -32.36
CA GLY A 998 -20.31 30.00 -33.11
C GLY A 998 -21.09 28.99 -32.27
N ASN A 999 -20.99 29.05 -30.93
CA ASN A 999 -21.62 28.11 -29.99
C ASN A 999 -21.37 26.63 -30.35
N PRO A 1000 -20.09 26.21 -30.43
CA PRO A 1000 -19.73 24.85 -30.79
C PRO A 1000 -20.22 23.83 -29.74
N THR A 1001 -20.27 22.56 -30.13
CA THR A 1001 -20.34 21.46 -29.17
C THR A 1001 -19.01 21.33 -28.40
N PHE A 1002 -19.04 20.65 -27.26
CA PHE A 1002 -17.80 20.34 -26.53
C PHE A 1002 -16.79 19.60 -27.42
N ARG A 1003 -17.23 18.59 -28.19
CA ARG A 1003 -16.39 17.84 -29.13
C ARG A 1003 -15.74 18.72 -30.21
N GLU A 1004 -16.50 19.63 -30.80
CA GLU A 1004 -15.98 20.57 -31.80
C GLU A 1004 -14.91 21.49 -31.19
N LEU A 1005 -15.14 21.99 -29.97
CA LEU A 1005 -14.17 22.83 -29.28
C LEU A 1005 -12.92 22.04 -28.88
N LEU A 1006 -13.07 20.81 -28.41
CA LEU A 1006 -11.97 19.91 -28.09
C LEU A 1006 -11.07 19.67 -29.32
N GLY A 1007 -11.67 19.51 -30.50
CA GLY A 1007 -10.95 19.46 -31.78
C GLY A 1007 -10.13 20.73 -32.05
N ARG A 1008 -10.72 21.92 -31.85
CA ARG A 1008 -9.99 23.20 -31.99
C ARG A 1008 -8.83 23.32 -30.99
N VAL A 1009 -9.04 22.91 -29.73
CA VAL A 1009 -8.00 22.94 -28.69
C VAL A 1009 -6.87 21.97 -29.02
N ARG A 1010 -7.18 20.78 -29.55
CA ARG A 1010 -6.20 19.81 -30.05
C ARG A 1010 -5.33 20.41 -31.15
N GLU A 1011 -5.92 21.04 -32.17
CA GLU A 1011 -5.16 21.69 -33.26
C GLU A 1011 -4.22 22.77 -32.73
N VAL A 1012 -4.71 23.63 -31.82
CA VAL A 1012 -3.90 24.67 -31.19
C VAL A 1012 -2.76 24.09 -30.36
N ALA A 1013 -3.02 23.06 -29.56
CA ALA A 1013 -2.01 22.43 -28.72
C ALA A 1013 -0.92 21.73 -29.54
N LEU A 1014 -1.29 20.98 -30.58
CA LEU A 1014 -0.32 20.30 -31.46
C LEU A 1014 0.55 21.31 -32.22
N GLY A 1015 -0.06 22.36 -32.79
CA GLY A 1015 0.70 23.43 -33.44
C GLY A 1015 1.65 24.14 -32.49
N ALA A 1016 1.22 24.40 -31.24
CA ALA A 1016 2.07 25.00 -30.22
C ALA A 1016 3.23 24.09 -29.81
N TYR A 1017 3.01 22.77 -29.70
CA TYR A 1017 4.07 21.80 -29.40
C TYR A 1017 5.10 21.65 -30.52
N ALA A 1018 4.68 21.75 -31.79
CA ALA A 1018 5.59 21.75 -32.93
C ALA A 1018 6.50 23.00 -32.95
N HIS A 1019 6.07 24.08 -32.29
CA HIS A 1019 6.78 25.36 -32.23
C HIS A 1019 7.17 25.77 -30.80
N GLN A 1020 7.35 24.78 -29.92
CA GLN A 1020 7.61 25.02 -28.49
C GLN A 1020 9.03 25.49 -28.18
N ASP A 1021 9.94 25.39 -29.16
CA ASP A 1021 11.35 25.76 -28.97
C ASP A 1021 11.58 27.28 -29.00
N LEU A 1022 10.58 28.08 -29.44
CA LEU A 1022 10.63 29.53 -29.35
C LEU A 1022 10.44 29.98 -27.89
N PRO A 1023 11.43 30.63 -27.27
CA PRO A 1023 11.26 31.16 -25.92
C PRO A 1023 10.14 32.18 -25.86
N PHE A 1024 9.29 32.08 -24.85
CA PHE A 1024 8.18 33.01 -24.58
C PHE A 1024 8.64 34.48 -24.63
N GLU A 1025 9.85 34.73 -24.14
CA GLU A 1025 10.48 36.04 -24.08
C GLU A 1025 10.71 36.63 -25.48
N LYS A 1026 11.19 35.79 -26.41
CA LYS A 1026 11.40 36.18 -27.79
C LYS A 1026 10.06 36.44 -28.49
N LEU A 1027 9.04 35.66 -28.15
CA LEU A 1027 7.68 35.89 -28.65
C LEU A 1027 7.12 37.25 -28.21
N VAL A 1028 7.30 37.62 -26.93
CA VAL A 1028 6.89 38.94 -26.41
C VAL A 1028 7.65 40.07 -27.12
N GLU A 1029 8.94 39.91 -27.36
CA GLU A 1029 9.77 40.87 -28.09
C GLU A 1029 9.26 41.09 -29.52
N GLU A 1030 8.90 40.00 -30.22
CA GLU A 1030 8.43 40.03 -31.61
C GLU A 1030 6.99 40.55 -31.77
N LEU A 1031 6.11 40.32 -30.78
CA LEU A 1031 4.73 40.77 -30.81
C LEU A 1031 4.54 42.22 -30.32
N GLN A 1032 5.47 42.71 -29.48
CA GLN A 1032 5.42 44.05 -28.87
C GLN A 1032 4.03 44.42 -28.31
N PRO A 1033 3.43 43.59 -27.44
CA PRO A 1033 2.12 43.88 -26.85
C PRO A 1033 2.18 45.17 -26.02
N GLU A 1034 1.03 45.82 -25.85
CA GLU A 1034 0.92 47.03 -25.04
C GLU A 1034 1.39 46.75 -23.60
N ARG A 1035 2.32 47.57 -23.10
CA ARG A 1035 2.85 47.42 -21.75
C ARG A 1035 1.89 48.04 -20.76
N ASN A 1036 1.41 47.23 -19.81
CA ASN A 1036 0.53 47.69 -18.76
C ASN A 1036 1.02 47.17 -17.40
N LEU A 1037 1.01 48.02 -16.38
CA LEU A 1037 1.46 47.67 -15.03
C LEU A 1037 0.40 46.87 -14.24
N SER A 1038 -0.85 46.80 -14.73
CA SER A 1038 -1.96 46.14 -14.03
C SER A 1038 -2.17 44.66 -14.38
N HIS A 1039 -1.57 44.15 -15.47
CA HIS A 1039 -1.76 42.78 -15.93
C HIS A 1039 -0.63 42.28 -16.83
N ASN A 1040 -0.55 40.96 -16.97
CA ASN A 1040 0.42 40.29 -17.85
C ASN A 1040 0.08 40.51 -19.34
N PRO A 1041 1.10 40.64 -20.22
CA PRO A 1041 0.95 41.18 -21.57
C PRO A 1041 0.25 40.26 -22.59
N LEU A 1042 0.31 38.92 -22.42
CA LEU A 1042 -0.23 37.98 -23.41
C LEU A 1042 -1.39 37.14 -22.90
N PHE A 1043 -1.45 36.83 -21.60
CA PHE A 1043 -2.53 36.07 -20.99
C PHE A 1043 -2.61 36.33 -19.49
N GLN A 1044 -3.82 36.22 -18.93
CA GLN A 1044 -4.10 36.50 -17.53
C GLN A 1044 -4.21 35.23 -16.68
N VAL A 1045 -4.37 34.07 -17.33
CA VAL A 1045 -4.62 32.79 -16.67
C VAL A 1045 -3.67 31.72 -17.16
N MET A 1046 -3.27 30.82 -16.25
CA MET A 1046 -2.36 29.72 -16.55
C MET A 1046 -3.02 28.37 -16.23
N PHE A 1047 -2.75 27.37 -17.06
CA PHE A 1047 -3.16 25.98 -16.85
C PHE A 1047 -1.92 25.09 -16.78
N ILE A 1048 -1.87 24.22 -15.77
CA ILE A 1048 -0.78 23.28 -15.55
C ILE A 1048 -1.39 21.89 -15.29
N LEU A 1049 -0.97 20.90 -16.07
CA LEU A 1049 -1.18 19.50 -15.75
C LEU A 1049 0.16 18.91 -15.28
N GLN A 1050 0.25 18.57 -14.00
CA GLN A 1050 1.43 17.94 -13.40
C GLN A 1050 1.25 16.41 -13.40
N ASN A 1051 2.32 15.69 -13.71
CA ASN A 1051 2.41 14.28 -13.35
C ASN A 1051 2.67 14.18 -11.84
N ALA A 1052 2.22 13.09 -11.21
CA ALA A 1052 2.14 12.88 -9.76
C ALA A 1052 3.26 13.51 -8.90
N PRO A 1053 2.97 13.92 -7.64
CA PRO A 1053 3.95 14.55 -6.75
C PRO A 1053 5.21 13.69 -6.56
N ILE A 1054 6.34 14.36 -6.28
CA ILE A 1054 7.62 13.68 -5.99
C ILE A 1054 7.38 12.67 -4.85
N PRO A 1055 7.70 11.37 -5.06
CA PRO A 1055 7.37 10.34 -4.08
C PRO A 1055 8.15 10.53 -2.78
N THR A 1056 7.61 9.98 -1.70
CA THR A 1056 8.35 9.82 -0.44
C THR A 1056 9.56 8.92 -0.68
N ILE A 1057 10.73 9.35 -0.21
CA ILE A 1057 11.97 8.58 -0.33
C ILE A 1057 12.31 7.98 1.03
N GLU A 1058 12.38 6.64 1.09
CA GLU A 1058 12.79 5.91 2.29
C GLU A 1058 14.29 5.59 2.25
N LEU A 1059 15.01 6.04 3.29
CA LEU A 1059 16.40 5.69 3.54
C LEU A 1059 16.49 4.91 4.86
N PRO A 1060 17.56 4.11 5.08
CA PRO A 1060 17.76 3.42 6.35
C PRO A 1060 17.76 4.42 7.53
N GLY A 1061 16.70 4.38 8.35
CA GLY A 1061 16.53 5.24 9.51
C GLY A 1061 16.09 6.69 9.24
N LEU A 1062 15.76 7.06 7.99
CA LEU A 1062 15.33 8.42 7.63
C LEU A 1062 14.35 8.41 6.44
N THR A 1063 13.19 9.03 6.60
CA THR A 1063 12.18 9.20 5.54
C THR A 1063 12.14 10.65 5.09
N LEU A 1064 12.16 10.89 3.77
CA LEU A 1064 12.09 12.21 3.15
C LEU A 1064 10.76 12.35 2.42
N ARG A 1065 9.90 13.26 2.89
CA ARG A 1065 8.63 13.59 2.23
C ARG A 1065 8.65 15.04 1.72
N PRO A 1066 8.74 15.26 0.40
CA PRO A 1066 8.60 16.59 -0.17
C PRO A 1066 7.23 17.19 0.17
N LEU A 1067 7.22 18.47 0.53
CA LEU A 1067 6.01 19.25 0.81
C LEU A 1067 5.95 20.43 -0.15
N GLU A 1068 4.74 20.78 -0.59
CA GLU A 1068 4.53 22.00 -1.36
C GLU A 1068 4.69 23.20 -0.43
N ALA A 1069 5.72 24.02 -0.68
CA ALA A 1069 5.92 25.29 0.00
C ALA A 1069 5.31 26.42 -0.84
N ASP A 1070 4.47 27.25 -0.24
CA ASP A 1070 3.94 28.43 -0.92
C ASP A 1070 4.88 29.62 -0.75
N SER A 1071 5.07 30.38 -1.83
CA SER A 1071 5.72 31.69 -1.80
C SER A 1071 4.81 32.80 -1.26
N GLY A 1072 3.50 32.52 -1.15
CA GLY A 1072 2.46 33.50 -0.81
C GLY A 1072 2.17 34.47 -1.97
N THR A 1073 2.61 34.12 -3.18
CA THR A 1073 2.49 34.98 -4.37
C THR A 1073 1.71 34.29 -5.49
N SER A 1074 1.02 35.08 -6.32
CA SER A 1074 0.42 34.62 -7.57
C SER A 1074 0.84 35.47 -8.76
N LYS A 1075 1.38 34.79 -9.78
CA LYS A 1075 1.93 35.42 -10.99
C LYS A 1075 0.84 35.80 -12.00
N PHE A 1076 -0.31 35.13 -11.92
CA PHE A 1076 -1.42 35.25 -12.85
C PHE A 1076 -2.68 35.60 -12.08
N ASP A 1077 -3.73 36.06 -12.76
CA ASP A 1077 -4.99 36.34 -12.06
C ASP A 1077 -5.62 35.05 -11.53
N LEU A 1078 -5.52 33.97 -12.31
CA LEU A 1078 -5.81 32.59 -11.92
C LEU A 1078 -4.76 31.63 -12.48
N LYS A 1079 -4.38 30.61 -11.72
CA LYS A 1079 -3.58 29.48 -12.19
C LYS A 1079 -4.21 28.18 -11.71
N LEU A 1080 -4.72 27.40 -12.66
CA LEU A 1080 -5.27 26.07 -12.40
C LEU A 1080 -4.17 25.02 -12.56
N SER A 1081 -3.88 24.30 -11.48
CA SER A 1081 -2.96 23.16 -11.47
C SER A 1081 -3.75 21.89 -11.18
N ILE A 1082 -3.60 20.87 -12.01
CA ILE A 1082 -4.23 19.55 -11.83
C ILE A 1082 -3.14 18.49 -11.87
N TRP A 1083 -3.23 17.47 -11.03
CA TRP A 1083 -2.45 16.25 -11.11
C TRP A 1083 -3.35 15.04 -10.87
N GLU A 1084 -2.97 13.91 -11.44
CA GLU A 1084 -3.68 12.65 -11.21
C GLU A 1084 -3.04 11.89 -10.04
N SER A 1085 -3.89 11.25 -9.26
CA SER A 1085 -3.54 10.40 -8.13
C SER A 1085 -4.35 9.11 -8.17
N LEU A 1086 -4.04 8.15 -7.31
CA LEU A 1086 -4.83 6.92 -7.17
C LEU A 1086 -6.30 7.19 -6.75
N GLU A 1087 -6.59 8.36 -6.18
CA GLU A 1087 -7.90 8.78 -5.73
C GLU A 1087 -8.72 9.55 -6.78
N GLY A 1088 -8.11 9.92 -7.91
CA GLY A 1088 -8.69 10.74 -8.97
C GLY A 1088 -7.87 11.99 -9.27
N PHE A 1089 -8.51 13.05 -9.76
CA PHE A 1089 -7.83 14.33 -10.01
C PHE A 1089 -7.72 15.13 -8.72
N ASN A 1090 -6.51 15.47 -8.32
CA ASN A 1090 -6.25 16.47 -7.32
C ASN A 1090 -5.79 17.75 -8.00
N GLY A 1091 -6.01 18.89 -7.37
CA GLY A 1091 -5.64 20.15 -7.97
C GLY A 1091 -5.66 21.31 -7.01
N SER A 1092 -5.17 22.44 -7.50
CA SER A 1092 -5.30 23.72 -6.83
C SER A 1092 -5.62 24.83 -7.83
N LEU A 1093 -6.45 25.77 -7.39
CA LEU A 1093 -6.69 27.02 -8.10
C LEU A 1093 -6.03 28.14 -7.30
N GLU A 1094 -4.89 28.61 -7.80
CA GLU A 1094 -4.19 29.77 -7.27
C GLU A 1094 -4.79 31.05 -7.84
N TYR A 1095 -4.97 32.07 -7.02
CA TYR A 1095 -5.64 33.32 -7.39
C TYR A 1095 -5.02 34.53 -6.71
N LYS A 1096 -5.11 35.70 -7.37
CA LYS A 1096 -4.78 36.98 -6.74
C LYS A 1096 -5.85 37.40 -5.74
N THR A 1097 -5.45 37.61 -4.49
CA THR A 1097 -6.36 38.07 -3.42
C THR A 1097 -6.86 39.50 -3.66
N ASP A 1098 -6.15 40.29 -4.46
CA ASP A 1098 -6.58 41.62 -4.88
C ASP A 1098 -7.77 41.61 -5.85
N LEU A 1099 -8.06 40.46 -6.46
CA LEU A 1099 -9.12 40.31 -7.46
C LEU A 1099 -10.25 39.41 -6.97
N PHE A 1100 -9.94 38.33 -6.24
CA PHE A 1100 -10.92 37.30 -5.89
C PHE A 1100 -10.96 37.00 -4.39
N GLU A 1101 -12.13 36.54 -3.93
CA GLU A 1101 -12.37 35.94 -2.63
C GLU A 1101 -12.37 34.41 -2.72
N ALA A 1102 -11.96 33.75 -1.63
CA ALA A 1102 -11.92 32.29 -1.54
C ALA A 1102 -13.26 31.63 -1.93
N THR A 1103 -14.38 32.26 -1.59
CA THR A 1103 -15.73 31.78 -1.93
C THR A 1103 -16.00 31.78 -3.44
N THR A 1104 -15.49 32.77 -4.17
CA THR A 1104 -15.63 32.85 -5.63
C THR A 1104 -14.81 31.75 -6.31
N ILE A 1105 -13.62 31.48 -5.78
CA ILE A 1105 -12.72 30.44 -6.27
C ILE A 1105 -13.26 29.04 -5.98
N ALA A 1106 -13.78 28.81 -4.77
CA ALA A 1106 -14.47 27.55 -4.43
C ALA A 1106 -15.67 27.27 -5.34
N ARG A 1107 -16.44 28.31 -5.71
CA ARG A 1107 -17.51 28.19 -6.70
C ARG A 1107 -16.99 27.82 -8.09
N MET A 1108 -15.91 28.46 -8.56
CA MET A 1108 -15.29 28.11 -9.84
C MET A 1108 -14.80 26.66 -9.87
N ILE A 1109 -14.24 26.15 -8.76
CA ILE A 1109 -13.85 24.73 -8.62
C ILE A 1109 -15.07 23.81 -8.71
N SER A 1110 -16.16 24.13 -8.02
CA SER A 1110 -17.40 23.35 -8.11
C SER A 1110 -17.97 23.34 -9.53
N HIS A 1111 -17.96 24.49 -10.20
CA HIS A 1111 -18.36 24.60 -11.61
C HIS A 1111 -17.45 23.79 -12.54
N LEU A 1112 -16.15 23.75 -12.29
CA LEU A 1112 -15.21 22.92 -13.05
C LEU A 1112 -15.58 21.44 -12.96
N GLU A 1113 -15.91 20.94 -11.76
CA GLU A 1113 -16.37 19.57 -11.55
C GLU A 1113 -17.69 19.28 -12.30
N ILE A 1114 -18.66 20.19 -12.19
CA ILE A 1114 -19.96 20.06 -12.87
C ILE A 1114 -19.77 20.01 -14.38
N LEU A 1115 -18.94 20.88 -14.95
CA LEU A 1115 -18.63 20.87 -16.38
C LEU A 1115 -17.99 19.54 -16.78
N LEU A 1116 -16.99 19.06 -16.03
CA LEU A 1116 -16.33 17.78 -16.31
C LEU A 1116 -17.33 16.62 -16.35
N ARG A 1117 -18.24 16.53 -15.37
CA ARG A 1117 -19.28 15.48 -15.34
C ARG A 1117 -20.17 15.53 -16.59
N HIS A 1118 -20.63 16.72 -16.97
CA HIS A 1118 -21.54 16.88 -18.10
C HIS A 1118 -20.87 16.59 -19.45
N VAL A 1119 -19.64 17.03 -19.66
CA VAL A 1119 -18.96 16.82 -20.96
C VAL A 1119 -18.57 15.35 -21.18
N VAL A 1120 -18.37 14.60 -20.09
CA VAL A 1120 -18.10 13.16 -20.18
C VAL A 1120 -19.37 12.35 -20.43
N GLU A 1121 -20.49 12.75 -19.83
CA GLU A 1121 -21.79 12.10 -20.08
C GLU A 1121 -22.37 12.46 -21.46
N GLN A 1122 -22.19 13.70 -21.91
CA GLN A 1122 -22.79 14.25 -23.13
C GLN A 1122 -21.78 15.12 -23.91
N PRO A 1123 -20.81 14.53 -24.61
CA PRO A 1123 -19.75 15.28 -25.31
C PRO A 1123 -20.25 16.14 -26.49
N ASP A 1124 -21.50 15.93 -26.94
CA ASP A 1124 -22.14 16.72 -28.00
C ASP A 1124 -22.96 17.91 -27.47
N ILE A 1125 -22.95 18.14 -26.15
CA ILE A 1125 -23.60 19.30 -25.53
C ILE A 1125 -23.00 20.61 -26.05
N ARG A 1126 -23.84 21.62 -26.28
CA ARG A 1126 -23.41 22.94 -26.75
C ARG A 1126 -22.95 23.84 -25.60
N MET A 1127 -22.00 24.74 -25.88
CA MET A 1127 -21.47 25.66 -24.88
C MET A 1127 -22.54 26.49 -24.14
N ASN A 1128 -23.54 27.02 -24.84
CA ASN A 1128 -24.61 27.80 -24.21
C ASN A 1128 -25.53 26.95 -23.32
N GLU A 1129 -25.59 25.64 -23.52
CA GLU A 1129 -26.31 24.72 -22.64
C GLU A 1129 -25.50 24.42 -21.39
N LEU A 1130 -24.18 24.23 -21.52
CA LEU A 1130 -23.27 24.14 -20.37
C LEU A 1130 -23.32 25.40 -19.50
N ALA A 1131 -23.39 26.59 -20.10
CA ALA A 1131 -23.57 27.84 -19.34
C ALA A 1131 -24.90 27.87 -18.56
N LYS A 1132 -25.98 27.31 -19.13
CA LYS A 1132 -27.28 27.18 -18.43
C LYS A 1132 -27.23 26.16 -17.29
N VAL A 1133 -26.47 25.07 -17.46
CA VAL A 1133 -26.25 24.07 -16.40
C VAL A 1133 -25.61 24.72 -15.18
N LEU A 1134 -24.57 25.54 -15.37
CA LEU A 1134 -23.94 26.28 -14.28
C LEU A 1134 -24.89 27.26 -13.60
N ALA A 1135 -25.66 28.04 -14.40
CA ALA A 1135 -26.64 28.97 -13.86
C ALA A 1135 -27.76 28.28 -13.05
N LYS A 1136 -28.12 27.03 -13.40
CA LYS A 1136 -29.07 26.23 -12.63
C LYS A 1136 -28.45 25.74 -11.31
N ALA A 1137 -27.22 25.25 -11.35
CA ALA A 1137 -26.50 24.81 -10.16
C ALA A 1137 -26.34 25.93 -9.12
N ASP A 1138 -26.05 27.17 -9.58
CA ASP A 1138 -25.96 28.34 -8.71
C ASP A 1138 -27.30 28.64 -8.00
N ARG A 1139 -28.43 28.52 -8.72
CA ARG A 1139 -29.76 28.72 -8.13
C ARG A 1139 -30.09 27.66 -7.08
N GLU A 1140 -29.75 26.41 -7.33
CA GLU A 1140 -29.99 25.31 -6.38
C GLU A 1140 -29.13 25.48 -5.11
N GLN A 1141 -27.85 25.84 -5.25
CA GLN A 1141 -26.99 26.16 -4.09
C GLN A 1141 -27.50 27.37 -3.30
N GLN A 1142 -28.02 28.40 -3.98
CA GLN A 1142 -28.59 29.57 -3.31
C GLN A 1142 -29.86 29.21 -2.52
N ILE A 1143 -30.74 28.39 -3.09
CA ILE A 1143 -31.95 27.91 -2.41
C ILE A 1143 -31.59 27.06 -1.18
N ILE A 1144 -30.61 26.17 -1.28
CA ILE A 1144 -30.14 25.36 -0.15
C ILE A 1144 -29.58 26.25 0.96
N LYS A 1145 -28.76 27.25 0.60
CA LYS A 1145 -28.18 28.19 1.57
C LYS A 1145 -29.25 29.05 2.26
N GLU A 1146 -30.28 29.48 1.53
CA GLU A 1146 -31.43 30.19 2.09
C GLU A 1146 -32.23 29.29 3.04
N GLN A 1147 -32.44 28.01 2.70
CA GLN A 1147 -33.09 27.02 3.57
C GLN A 1147 -32.29 26.71 4.84
N GLU A 1148 -30.96 26.59 4.75
CA GLU A 1148 -30.08 26.39 5.92
C GLU A 1148 -30.07 27.62 6.85
N LEU A 1149 -30.07 28.84 6.30
CA LEU A 1149 -30.17 30.08 7.06
C LEU A 1149 -31.53 30.20 7.76
N GLU A 1150 -32.62 29.80 7.11
CA GLU A 1150 -33.95 29.70 7.74
C GLU A 1150 -33.96 28.64 8.85
N HIS A 1151 -33.38 27.46 8.62
CA HIS A 1151 -33.33 26.38 9.60
C HIS A 1151 -32.51 26.77 10.85
N THR A 1152 -31.39 27.47 10.65
CA THR A 1152 -30.53 28.01 11.72
C THR A 1152 -31.23 29.13 12.49
N SER A 1153 -32.00 29.98 11.80
CA SER A 1153 -32.81 31.04 12.41
C SER A 1153 -33.96 30.45 13.26
N VAL A 1154 -34.62 29.39 12.77
CA VAL A 1154 -35.65 28.64 13.49
C VAL A 1154 -35.06 27.90 14.71
N GLN A 1155 -33.86 27.33 14.61
CA GLN A 1155 -33.16 26.73 15.74
C GLN A 1155 -32.74 27.77 16.79
N LYS A 1156 -32.24 28.94 16.38
CA LYS A 1156 -31.97 30.07 17.30
C LYS A 1156 -33.25 30.51 18.02
N LEU A 1157 -34.36 30.68 17.31
CA LEU A 1157 -35.67 31.01 17.88
C LEU A 1157 -36.18 29.94 18.86
N LYS A 1158 -35.96 28.65 18.56
CA LYS A 1158 -36.28 27.53 19.48
C LYS A 1158 -35.38 27.53 20.72
N LEU A 1159 -34.09 27.87 20.60
CA LEU A 1159 -33.18 28.03 21.74
C LEU A 1159 -33.56 29.23 22.61
N THR A 1160 -33.95 30.37 22.02
CA THR A 1160 -34.41 31.55 22.77
C THR A 1160 -35.73 31.28 23.49
N LYS A 1161 -36.66 30.54 22.88
CA LYS A 1161 -37.90 30.09 23.54
C LYS A 1161 -37.64 29.05 24.65
N ARG A 1162 -36.67 28.15 24.49
CA ARG A 1162 -36.27 27.20 25.56
C ARG A 1162 -35.66 27.92 26.76
N LYS A 1163 -34.83 28.95 26.55
CA LYS A 1163 -34.29 29.80 27.63
C LYS A 1163 -35.34 30.65 28.35
N ALA A 1164 -36.46 30.97 27.69
CA ALA A 1164 -37.56 31.70 28.33
C ALA A 1164 -38.52 30.79 29.14
N ILE A 1165 -38.55 29.49 28.85
CA ILE A 1165 -39.46 28.52 29.50
C ILE A 1165 -38.80 27.82 30.69
N TYR A 1166 -37.47 27.69 30.69
CA TYR A 1166 -36.70 27.21 31.84
C TYR A 1166 -35.81 28.32 32.37
N GLY A 1167 -36.35 29.13 33.27
CA GLY A 1167 -35.53 30.04 34.07
C GLY A 1167 -34.82 29.26 35.17
N VAL A 1168 -33.59 28.81 34.89
CA VAL A 1168 -32.47 28.62 35.84
C VAL A 1168 -31.17 28.91 35.10
#